data_AF-A0A2P4XLF3-F1
#
_entry.id   AF-A0A2P4XLF3-F1
#
_cell.length_a   1.000
_cell.length_b   1.000
_cell.length_c   1.000
_cell.angle_alpha   90.00
_cell.angle_beta   90.00
_cell.angle_gamma   90.00
#
_symmetry.space_group_name_H-M   'P 1'
#
loop_
_entity.id
_entity.type
_entity.pdbx_description
1 polymer ?
#
loop_
_entity_poly.entity_id
_entity_poly.type
_entity_poly.pdbx_seq_one_letter_code
_entity_poly.pdbx_strand_id
1 'polypeptide(L)'
;MTSAHTDMTTVRDMTTVRDMTTTRDMTNVEDMTNVEDMTNAVVMTSKDQVTMTITAEVTALQALDQGGTKAVEEITARAVEATVAAVMTIVEEDRMAVVVAAMEAGVMMTEEGTVMDTTAVRVMTVEGDMTKAAVDMTTEDVEEAMVVAAADMMTAHVAIPVETAVATMTAPGDTVDETNVDTEARVQEAIVDTEDAMIADMAVVEAVMIVAMAVVEIVEAIVEVIVAMDVVMTEEEATVVEEIADTVEEMEAVVVAGLEEAEVVAVVVESPVQVLLIHVFRMNGLAVLEFARGGRTAQLQVNYFGVSLDQAPPEIFKYHVDVERSPDLAADSKYGPSGVPGDQKDETMGDEPKQEGKDEKEDKEDKDVEMSDVSAPPKREQRPERPLPRSLVRNVINAALRQYEAEFGGIRVVHDGMSAMYAPAMLPWAAKTFVDINPDGPSPTPPPPPPAAGDAPRRPFRGPRTFVVKIKMAETISTASLTDYYSNPDVNVMPVLQALDVAARHLGAQRLITVGRNFFSMKKTFPLKGGKELCWGYHQAIRVADRKLLMNVDQAATVFYAPKELMELVLPSLNARSANDIRGLSDRDGRNLARALRKIEVVPTHRKDRKRAIFGISAQPANQTMVNIKGENMSVADYFNKRYNVNLRYPQLPLVNVGSKRPGKENWLPIELCEVAPGQRCANINDLDTAEIIRQTSQPPRARQETIIDQVRQAGFENDPYLAAFGMKVEQRLETTEARVMDPPDVQYANVSERPSGGQWNLRDKRFVEGATMRNWGVVITANVSERDVQGFVRNLVDMAGKSGLTIEDSNPHMIHMDQYRGSQVEELMKMCHSELKARNKGPPQLIMVIKQDKSVGSYSDIKRMSDTVLGVPSQCIVSQHVRSAKPQYCANVCLKINMKLSGKNSILREDLPLVSSAPTIIIGADVEHPRSGMGSRPSIASVPIGADVEHPRSGMGSRPSIASVVASLDRYSAKYVARVAAQKASSDIQLLPHMLRDLFLAYYQSTNRKPEHVIYYRDGVSEGQYYDILQTEMRALRKAFKMISDGYNPPVTFIIVNKRHHMRAFPANSRDADRKGNVNPGTVIDTGIVDSHRFDFFLYGHSGIQGTSVPCHYTVLHDENKMSAEDVQRLTYHLGYTFARCTRSVSFATPAYYAHLAAGRARFFLNEGSDGASTVGSFNSSSSNFDFTELHEDLKNCMFFI
;
A
#
# COMPACT_ATOMS: atom_id res chain seq x y z
N MET A 1 -76.69 -2.57 -38.97
CA MET A 1 -77.65 -2.86 -37.89
C MET A 1 -77.18 -2.03 -36.70
N THR A 2 -77.92 -1.01 -36.22
CA THR A 2 -79.19 -1.07 -35.44
C THR A 2 -79.01 -1.91 -34.17
N SER A 3 -79.32 -1.44 -32.96
CA SER A 3 -79.86 -0.15 -32.44
C SER A 3 -79.72 -0.22 -30.90
N ALA A 4 -79.25 0.81 -30.18
CA ALA A 4 -79.97 2.01 -29.73
C ALA A 4 -81.21 1.75 -28.84
N HIS A 5 -81.27 2.44 -27.68
CA HIS A 5 -82.41 2.60 -26.74
C HIS A 5 -82.84 1.36 -25.91
N THR A 6 -83.48 1.48 -24.74
CA THR A 6 -83.96 2.63 -23.91
C THR A 6 -83.77 2.26 -22.40
N ASP A 7 -84.03 3.03 -21.34
CA ASP A 7 -85.04 4.06 -20.98
C ASP A 7 -84.46 5.07 -19.95
N MET A 8 -84.91 6.34 -19.86
CA MET A 8 -85.95 6.89 -18.95
C MET A 8 -85.82 6.48 -17.45
N THR A 9 -86.01 7.37 -16.45
CA THR A 9 -86.81 8.62 -16.42
C THR A 9 -86.36 9.62 -15.31
N THR A 10 -86.92 10.83 -15.39
CA THR A 10 -86.95 11.97 -14.44
C THR A 10 -87.21 11.69 -12.96
N VAL A 11 -86.69 12.57 -12.08
CA VAL A 11 -87.29 13.27 -10.89
C VAL A 11 -86.14 13.63 -9.92
N ARG A 12 -85.85 14.85 -9.42
CA ARG A 12 -86.56 16.04 -8.83
C ARG A 12 -86.56 16.05 -7.30
N ASP A 13 -86.39 17.26 -6.75
CA ASP A 13 -86.73 17.74 -5.39
C ASP A 13 -85.95 17.12 -4.20
N MET A 14 -85.10 17.86 -3.45
CA MET A 14 -85.31 19.00 -2.52
C MET A 14 -85.54 18.60 -1.04
N THR A 15 -84.48 18.74 -0.22
CA THR A 15 -84.43 19.37 1.13
C THR A 15 -82.94 19.62 1.44
N THR A 16 -82.37 20.78 1.83
CA THR A 16 -82.75 21.94 2.68
C THR A 16 -82.78 21.61 4.19
N VAL A 17 -82.30 22.44 5.14
CA VAL A 17 -81.60 23.76 5.12
C VAL A 17 -80.96 24.05 6.50
N ARG A 18 -80.07 25.06 6.58
CA ARG A 18 -79.39 25.73 7.74
C ARG A 18 -77.90 25.40 7.90
N ASP A 19 -76.97 26.35 7.98
CA ASP A 19 -76.87 27.72 8.55
C ASP A 19 -76.09 27.70 9.88
N MET A 20 -74.77 27.91 9.83
CA MET A 20 -74.11 29.14 10.34
C MET A 20 -72.57 29.02 10.37
N THR A 21 -71.91 30.06 9.87
CA THR A 21 -70.54 30.44 10.28
C THR A 21 -70.56 30.86 11.77
N THR A 22 -69.49 30.85 12.57
CA THR A 22 -68.27 31.66 12.37
C THR A 22 -67.28 31.39 13.52
N THR A 23 -66.01 31.12 13.21
CA THR A 23 -64.77 31.44 13.98
C THR A 23 -63.59 30.97 13.11
N ARG A 24 -62.42 31.63 13.01
CA ARG A 24 -61.99 32.96 13.45
C ARG A 24 -62.16 33.27 14.95
N ASP A 25 -61.35 32.61 15.77
CA ASP A 25 -60.27 33.29 16.53
C ASP A 25 -59.44 32.25 17.32
N MET A 26 -58.17 32.57 17.58
CA MET A 26 -57.15 31.76 18.29
C MET A 26 -56.64 30.51 17.54
N THR A 27 -55.40 30.06 17.73
CA THR A 27 -54.34 30.53 18.66
C THR A 27 -53.24 31.36 17.99
N ASN A 28 -52.58 32.22 18.77
CA ASN A 28 -51.41 32.99 18.34
C ASN A 28 -50.15 32.13 18.36
N VAL A 29 -49.22 32.36 17.42
CA VAL A 29 -47.86 31.82 17.49
C VAL A 29 -47.00 32.58 18.52
N GLU A 30 -47.33 33.85 18.79
CA GLU A 30 -46.56 34.75 19.68
C GLU A 30 -46.54 34.34 21.18
N ASP A 31 -47.36 33.37 21.60
CA ASP A 31 -47.39 32.81 22.97
C ASP A 31 -46.77 31.40 23.07
N MET A 32 -46.23 30.84 21.97
CA MET A 32 -45.71 29.47 21.92
C MET A 32 -44.21 29.43 22.24
N THR A 33 -43.86 29.19 23.52
CA THR A 33 -42.47 29.29 24.01
C THR A 33 -41.68 27.97 23.97
N ASN A 34 -42.14 26.96 23.23
CA ASN A 34 -41.42 25.71 23.01
C ASN A 34 -41.35 25.40 21.50
N VAL A 35 -40.19 24.94 21.04
CA VAL A 35 -39.90 24.70 19.63
C VAL A 35 -40.75 23.55 19.08
N GLU A 36 -40.94 22.48 19.87
CA GLU A 36 -41.73 21.31 19.48
C GLU A 36 -43.16 21.68 19.04
N ASP A 37 -43.85 22.54 19.79
CA ASP A 37 -45.24 22.92 19.51
C ASP A 37 -45.34 23.77 18.23
N MET A 38 -44.34 24.61 17.95
CA MET A 38 -44.27 25.39 16.71
C MET A 38 -43.98 24.49 15.50
N THR A 39 -42.99 23.60 15.59
CA THR A 39 -42.65 22.65 14.52
C THR A 39 -43.84 21.74 14.19
N ASN A 40 -44.52 21.20 15.20
CA ASN A 40 -45.72 20.36 14.98
C ASN A 40 -46.86 21.11 14.28
N ALA A 41 -47.06 22.41 14.56
CA ALA A 41 -48.07 23.22 13.87
C ALA A 41 -47.72 23.48 12.39
N VAL A 42 -46.42 23.69 12.09
CA VAL A 42 -45.93 23.84 10.71
C VAL A 42 -46.08 22.53 9.92
N VAL A 43 -45.64 21.40 10.50
CA VAL A 43 -45.72 20.06 9.89
C VAL A 43 -47.16 19.62 9.61
N MET A 44 -48.10 19.91 10.50
CA MET A 44 -49.54 19.68 10.24
C MET A 44 -50.03 20.49 9.02
N THR A 45 -49.64 21.77 8.95
CA THR A 45 -50.08 22.69 7.89
C THR A 45 -49.52 22.30 6.51
N SER A 46 -48.29 21.79 6.44
CA SER A 46 -47.69 21.28 5.21
C SER A 46 -48.25 19.91 4.80
N LYS A 47 -48.49 18.98 5.74
CA LYS A 47 -49.12 17.67 5.45
C LYS A 47 -50.52 17.84 4.84
N ASP A 48 -51.32 18.80 5.33
CA ASP A 48 -52.63 19.12 4.75
C ASP A 48 -52.53 19.70 3.32
N GLN A 49 -51.56 20.59 3.05
CA GLN A 49 -51.37 21.18 1.70
C GLN A 49 -50.90 20.13 0.67
N VAL A 50 -49.95 19.27 1.04
CA VAL A 50 -49.49 18.16 0.18
C VAL A 50 -50.66 17.22 -0.12
N THR A 51 -51.43 16.83 0.91
CA THR A 51 -52.60 15.94 0.76
C THR A 51 -53.68 16.56 -0.15
N MET A 52 -53.99 17.86 -0.01
CA MET A 52 -54.90 18.56 -0.92
C MET A 52 -54.39 18.57 -2.37
N THR A 53 -53.10 18.78 -2.57
CA THR A 53 -52.49 18.88 -3.91
C THR A 53 -52.53 17.52 -4.63
N ILE A 54 -52.11 16.45 -3.94
CA ILE A 54 -52.18 15.07 -4.46
C ILE A 54 -53.64 14.69 -4.77
N THR A 55 -54.58 15.00 -3.88
CA THR A 55 -56.02 14.70 -4.09
C THR A 55 -56.58 15.42 -5.32
N ALA A 56 -56.13 16.64 -5.61
CA ALA A 56 -56.55 17.40 -6.79
C ALA A 56 -56.01 16.78 -8.10
N GLU A 57 -54.73 16.39 -8.14
CA GLU A 57 -54.12 15.69 -9.28
C GLU A 57 -54.77 14.31 -9.53
N VAL A 58 -55.00 13.53 -8.47
CA VAL A 58 -55.69 12.22 -8.55
C VAL A 58 -57.14 12.37 -9.02
N THR A 59 -57.83 13.46 -8.66
CA THR A 59 -59.16 13.77 -9.19
C THR A 59 -59.13 14.15 -10.68
N ALA A 60 -58.03 14.77 -11.15
CA ALA A 60 -57.85 15.08 -12.57
C ALA A 60 -57.53 13.81 -13.39
N LEU A 61 -56.76 12.86 -12.85
CA LEU A 61 -56.50 11.55 -13.46
C LEU A 61 -57.81 10.78 -13.76
N GLN A 62 -58.80 10.83 -12.86
CA GLN A 62 -60.11 10.18 -13.08
C GLN A 62 -60.99 10.86 -14.17
N ALA A 63 -60.60 12.02 -14.68
CA ALA A 63 -61.37 12.77 -15.69
C ALA A 63 -60.89 12.56 -17.15
N LEU A 64 -59.76 11.87 -17.36
CA LEU A 64 -59.12 11.71 -18.68
C LEU A 64 -59.29 10.30 -19.26
N ASP A 65 -60.53 9.94 -19.60
CA ASP A 65 -60.79 8.74 -20.41
C ASP A 65 -60.19 8.88 -21.83
N GLN A 66 -59.58 7.79 -22.32
CA GLN A 66 -59.00 7.63 -23.67
C GLN A 66 -57.76 8.50 -24.03
N GLY A 67 -56.69 8.37 -23.25
CA GLY A 67 -55.31 8.72 -23.67
C GLY A 67 -54.37 7.50 -23.63
N GLY A 68 -53.75 7.12 -24.76
CA GLY A 68 -52.81 5.98 -24.79
C GLY A 68 -51.46 6.29 -24.13
N THR A 69 -50.73 5.25 -23.70
CA THR A 69 -49.49 5.24 -22.87
C THR A 69 -48.70 6.54 -22.73
N LYS A 70 -48.31 7.21 -23.82
CA LYS A 70 -47.60 8.51 -23.78
C LYS A 70 -48.31 9.61 -22.97
N ALA A 71 -49.64 9.62 -22.95
CA ALA A 71 -50.41 10.55 -22.14
C ALA A 71 -50.28 10.24 -20.64
N VAL A 72 -50.10 8.97 -20.28
CA VAL A 72 -49.81 8.55 -18.90
C VAL A 72 -48.38 8.96 -18.56
N GLU A 73 -47.38 8.63 -19.38
CA GLU A 73 -45.97 9.04 -19.19
C GLU A 73 -45.84 10.56 -18.96
N GLU A 74 -46.48 11.39 -19.80
CA GLU A 74 -46.40 12.86 -19.70
C GLU A 74 -47.17 13.45 -18.50
N ILE A 75 -48.16 12.74 -17.96
CA ILE A 75 -48.90 13.16 -16.75
C ILE A 75 -48.19 12.68 -15.48
N THR A 76 -47.72 11.43 -15.44
CA THR A 76 -46.95 10.90 -14.30
C THR A 76 -45.67 11.70 -14.08
N ALA A 77 -44.96 12.09 -15.14
CA ALA A 77 -43.81 12.97 -15.04
C ALA A 77 -44.14 14.31 -14.35
N ARG A 78 -45.28 14.94 -14.70
CA ARG A 78 -45.69 16.22 -14.10
C ARG A 78 -46.15 16.09 -12.65
N ALA A 79 -46.83 14.99 -12.30
CA ALA A 79 -47.21 14.71 -10.92
C ALA A 79 -45.94 14.56 -10.04
N VAL A 80 -44.93 13.82 -10.53
CA VAL A 80 -43.63 13.70 -9.86
C VAL A 80 -42.89 15.04 -9.77
N GLU A 81 -42.82 15.83 -10.86
CA GLU A 81 -42.25 17.19 -10.84
C GLU A 81 -42.95 18.09 -9.80
N ALA A 82 -44.28 18.06 -9.71
CA ALA A 82 -45.06 18.85 -8.77
C ALA A 82 -44.82 18.43 -7.31
N THR A 83 -44.77 17.12 -7.03
CA THR A 83 -44.45 16.60 -5.70
C THR A 83 -43.01 16.93 -5.29
N VAL A 84 -42.03 16.78 -6.20
CA VAL A 84 -40.63 17.14 -5.93
C VAL A 84 -40.48 18.65 -5.70
N ALA A 85 -41.19 19.49 -6.46
CA ALA A 85 -41.18 20.94 -6.24
C ALA A 85 -41.80 21.33 -4.88
N ALA A 86 -42.89 20.68 -4.46
CA ALA A 86 -43.49 20.89 -3.15
C ALA A 86 -42.53 20.49 -2.02
N VAL A 87 -41.90 19.31 -2.12
CA VAL A 87 -40.91 18.83 -1.15
C VAL A 87 -39.70 19.76 -1.07
N MET A 88 -39.15 20.20 -2.21
CA MET A 88 -38.05 21.18 -2.24
C MET A 88 -38.43 22.52 -1.59
N THR A 89 -39.68 22.97 -1.77
CA THR A 89 -40.17 24.21 -1.15
C THR A 89 -40.24 24.07 0.38
N ILE A 90 -40.76 22.95 0.89
CA ILE A 90 -40.78 22.64 2.32
C ILE A 90 -39.34 22.59 2.88
N VAL A 91 -38.40 21.95 2.17
CA VAL A 91 -36.99 21.87 2.55
C VAL A 91 -36.29 23.25 2.55
N GLU A 92 -36.69 24.20 1.70
CA GLU A 92 -36.20 25.58 1.77
C GLU A 92 -36.84 26.40 2.92
N GLU A 93 -38.13 26.21 3.20
CA GLU A 93 -38.81 26.86 4.33
C GLU A 93 -38.29 26.36 5.70
N ASP A 94 -38.11 25.04 5.87
CA ASP A 94 -37.52 24.45 7.08
C ASP A 94 -36.05 24.86 7.24
N ARG A 95 -35.27 24.96 6.14
CA ARG A 95 -33.93 25.55 6.20
C ARG A 95 -33.94 27.00 6.66
N MET A 96 -34.90 27.80 6.20
CA MET A 96 -35.07 29.18 6.68
C MET A 96 -35.45 29.21 8.16
N ALA A 97 -36.33 28.33 8.63
CA ALA A 97 -36.69 28.23 10.05
C ALA A 97 -35.47 27.89 10.93
N VAL A 98 -34.67 26.88 10.54
CA VAL A 98 -33.43 26.51 11.25
C VAL A 98 -32.39 27.64 11.24
N VAL A 99 -32.25 28.37 10.12
CA VAL A 99 -31.35 29.53 10.03
C VAL A 99 -31.84 30.69 10.91
N VAL A 100 -33.16 30.96 10.98
CA VAL A 100 -33.71 32.00 11.85
C VAL A 100 -33.51 31.64 13.33
N ALA A 101 -33.81 30.40 13.74
CA ALA A 101 -33.56 29.94 15.10
C ALA A 101 -32.07 30.07 15.51
N ALA A 102 -31.14 29.74 14.60
CA ALA A 102 -29.71 29.92 14.81
C ALA A 102 -29.27 31.40 14.89
N MET A 103 -30.03 32.34 14.28
CA MET A 103 -29.78 33.78 14.42
C MET A 103 -30.35 34.36 15.72
N GLU A 104 -31.46 33.83 16.23
CA GLU A 104 -32.02 34.22 17.53
C GLU A 104 -31.21 33.69 18.73
N ALA A 105 -30.45 32.61 18.54
CA ALA A 105 -29.53 32.03 19.53
C ALA A 105 -28.27 32.89 19.86
N GLY A 106 -28.02 33.99 19.14
CA GLY A 106 -27.23 35.14 19.66
C GLY A 106 -25.70 35.00 19.81
N VAL A 107 -25.05 33.98 19.25
CA VAL A 107 -23.59 33.74 19.45
C VAL A 107 -22.70 34.61 18.54
N MET A 108 -21.93 35.55 19.09
CA MET A 108 -20.87 36.30 18.39
C MET A 108 -19.64 36.63 19.27
N MET A 109 -18.43 36.65 18.68
CA MET A 109 -17.15 36.92 19.35
C MET A 109 -16.18 37.73 18.44
N THR A 110 -15.26 38.49 19.05
CA THR A 110 -14.22 39.30 18.37
C THR A 110 -12.90 39.35 19.17
N GLU A 111 -11.75 39.45 18.50
CA GLU A 111 -10.42 39.35 19.13
C GLU A 111 -9.98 40.57 19.97
N GLU A 112 -9.20 40.27 21.03
CA GLU A 112 -8.33 41.12 21.86
C GLU A 112 -8.40 42.67 21.68
N GLY A 113 -9.12 43.42 22.51
CA GLY A 113 -9.98 42.98 23.60
C GLY A 113 -10.53 44.13 24.45
N THR A 114 -11.71 44.66 24.09
CA THR A 114 -12.83 45.02 24.99
C THR A 114 -14.02 45.51 24.11
N VAL A 115 -14.98 44.61 23.85
CA VAL A 115 -16.39 44.87 23.44
C VAL A 115 -16.67 45.48 22.05
N MET A 116 -17.20 44.61 21.15
CA MET A 116 -18.05 44.85 19.95
C MET A 116 -17.47 45.72 18.80
N ASP A 117 -17.73 45.46 17.52
CA ASP A 117 -18.75 44.63 16.86
C ASP A 117 -18.22 43.98 15.55
N THR A 118 -18.95 42.98 15.05
CA THR A 118 -18.91 42.29 13.74
C THR A 118 -17.95 42.77 12.64
N THR A 119 -17.18 41.83 12.10
CA THR A 119 -16.67 41.88 10.71
C THR A 119 -17.17 40.66 9.95
N ALA A 120 -17.68 40.86 8.72
CA ALA A 120 -18.37 39.83 7.96
C ALA A 120 -17.51 38.60 7.62
N VAL A 121 -17.98 37.41 8.04
CA VAL A 121 -17.57 36.15 7.42
C VAL A 121 -18.09 36.15 5.98
N ARG A 122 -17.17 36.25 5.02
CA ARG A 122 -17.51 36.32 3.60
C ARG A 122 -17.81 34.93 3.03
N VAL A 123 -18.98 34.41 3.35
CA VAL A 123 -19.62 33.34 2.55
C VAL A 123 -19.64 33.80 1.09
N MET A 124 -19.15 32.97 0.17
CA MET A 124 -19.27 33.26 -1.25
C MET A 124 -20.70 32.93 -1.69
N THR A 125 -21.55 33.94 -1.77
CA THR A 125 -22.78 33.85 -2.56
C THR A 125 -22.41 33.60 -4.02
N VAL A 126 -22.66 32.37 -4.49
CA VAL A 126 -22.68 32.07 -5.92
C VAL A 126 -24.07 32.44 -6.44
N GLU A 127 -24.30 33.74 -6.65
CA GLU A 127 -25.41 34.19 -7.50
C GLU A 127 -25.12 33.76 -8.94
N GLY A 128 -25.60 32.58 -9.31
CA GLY A 128 -25.68 32.09 -10.69
C GLY A 128 -27.09 31.60 -10.97
N ASP A 129 -27.71 32.08 -12.05
CA ASP A 129 -29.11 31.79 -12.42
C ASP A 129 -29.40 30.29 -12.59
N MET A 130 -29.79 29.60 -11.50
CA MET A 130 -30.22 28.19 -11.56
C MET A 130 -31.65 28.03 -12.09
N THR A 131 -32.43 29.11 -12.20
CA THR A 131 -33.73 29.20 -12.90
C THR A 131 -33.66 28.89 -14.40
N LYS A 132 -32.49 28.49 -14.90
CA LYS A 132 -32.26 28.07 -16.29
C LYS A 132 -31.56 26.72 -16.45
N ALA A 133 -31.33 25.98 -15.35
CA ALA A 133 -30.69 24.66 -15.37
C ALA A 133 -31.68 23.50 -15.15
N ALA A 134 -32.83 23.75 -14.50
CA ALA A 134 -33.83 22.75 -14.13
C ALA A 134 -34.69 22.19 -15.29
N VAL A 135 -34.09 21.97 -16.47
CA VAL A 135 -34.80 21.51 -17.70
C VAL A 135 -34.07 20.34 -18.39
N ASP A 136 -32.81 20.07 -18.05
CA ASP A 136 -31.96 19.03 -18.69
C ASP A 136 -31.28 18.08 -17.66
N MET A 137 -31.84 17.91 -16.45
CA MET A 137 -31.33 16.93 -15.47
C MET A 137 -32.02 15.56 -15.62
N THR A 138 -31.24 14.50 -15.47
CA THR A 138 -31.69 13.09 -15.54
C THR A 138 -31.76 12.45 -14.16
N THR A 139 -32.31 11.24 -14.06
CA THR A 139 -32.42 10.51 -12.78
C THR A 139 -31.06 10.21 -12.14
N GLU A 140 -30.00 9.97 -12.93
CA GLU A 140 -28.63 9.80 -12.42
C GLU A 140 -28.10 11.08 -11.71
N ASP A 141 -28.51 12.27 -12.17
CA ASP A 141 -28.09 13.55 -11.57
C ASP A 141 -28.75 13.80 -10.20
N VAL A 142 -29.93 13.22 -9.96
CA VAL A 142 -30.64 13.27 -8.67
C VAL A 142 -30.01 12.30 -7.67
N GLU A 143 -29.61 11.10 -8.11
CA GLU A 143 -28.85 10.16 -7.27
C GLU A 143 -27.47 10.71 -6.88
N GLU A 144 -26.69 11.30 -7.83
CA GLU A 144 -25.38 11.90 -7.49
C GLU A 144 -25.57 13.07 -6.48
N ALA A 145 -26.67 13.83 -6.56
CA ALA A 145 -26.99 14.89 -5.60
C ALA A 145 -27.35 14.35 -4.20
N MET A 146 -28.23 13.34 -4.09
CA MET A 146 -28.61 12.74 -2.80
C MET A 146 -27.42 12.04 -2.12
N VAL A 147 -26.60 11.32 -2.89
CA VAL A 147 -25.40 10.65 -2.36
C VAL A 147 -24.35 11.67 -1.89
N VAL A 148 -24.19 12.80 -2.58
CA VAL A 148 -23.30 13.89 -2.12
C VAL A 148 -23.84 14.55 -0.85
N ALA A 149 -25.15 14.82 -0.74
CA ALA A 149 -25.74 15.39 0.47
C ALA A 149 -25.56 14.47 1.69
N ALA A 150 -25.84 13.17 1.54
CA ALA A 150 -25.62 12.18 2.60
C ALA A 150 -24.14 12.04 2.97
N ALA A 151 -23.23 12.08 1.98
CA ALA A 151 -21.79 12.00 2.23
C ALA A 151 -21.23 13.23 2.97
N ASP A 152 -21.66 14.44 2.63
CA ASP A 152 -21.21 15.66 3.31
C ASP A 152 -21.77 15.73 4.75
N MET A 153 -23.02 15.31 4.99
CA MET A 153 -23.57 15.18 6.35
C MET A 153 -22.80 14.13 7.19
N MET A 154 -22.51 12.95 6.64
CA MET A 154 -21.68 11.96 7.35
C MET A 154 -20.23 12.44 7.58
N THR A 155 -19.69 13.28 6.69
CA THR A 155 -18.31 13.79 6.81
C THR A 155 -18.16 14.82 7.94
N ALA A 156 -19.23 15.49 8.36
CA ALA A 156 -19.22 16.41 9.50
C ALA A 156 -18.91 15.69 10.84
N HIS A 157 -19.34 14.44 11.02
CA HIS A 157 -19.27 13.71 12.30
C HIS A 157 -17.88 13.13 12.68
N VAL A 158 -16.81 13.38 11.92
CA VAL A 158 -15.50 12.71 12.12
C VAL A 158 -14.37 13.67 12.52
N ALA A 159 -14.68 14.90 12.94
CA ALA A 159 -13.70 16.00 13.04
C ALA A 159 -13.66 16.82 14.35
N ILE A 160 -14.05 16.27 15.51
CA ILE A 160 -13.78 16.89 16.83
C ILE A 160 -12.82 16.00 17.65
N PRO A 161 -11.57 16.44 17.92
CA PRO A 161 -10.61 15.66 18.70
C PRO A 161 -10.79 15.89 20.21
N VAL A 162 -11.23 14.84 20.93
CA VAL A 162 -11.31 14.81 22.40
C VAL A 162 -9.90 14.66 23.03
N GLU A 163 -9.07 15.70 22.92
CA GLU A 163 -7.74 15.73 23.59
C GLU A 163 -7.28 17.16 24.01
N THR A 164 -8.20 18.06 24.39
CA THR A 164 -7.85 19.43 24.85
C THR A 164 -8.48 19.83 26.20
N ALA A 165 -8.37 18.99 27.23
CA ALA A 165 -8.92 19.26 28.58
C ALA A 165 -7.93 19.16 29.76
N VAL A 166 -6.64 18.83 29.53
CA VAL A 166 -5.63 18.72 30.60
C VAL A 166 -4.24 19.24 30.17
N ALA A 167 -4.13 20.54 29.87
CA ALA A 167 -2.87 21.13 29.36
C ALA A 167 -2.51 22.57 29.82
N THR A 168 -3.23 23.16 30.78
CA THR A 168 -3.05 24.57 31.19
C THR A 168 -2.85 24.79 32.70
N MET A 169 -2.08 23.91 33.36
CA MET A 169 -1.46 24.23 34.66
C MET A 169 -0.01 23.73 34.75
N THR A 170 0.81 24.46 35.52
CA THR A 170 2.24 24.19 35.84
C THR A 170 3.29 24.44 34.74
N ALA A 171 3.44 25.71 34.34
CA ALA A 171 4.78 26.31 34.26
C ALA A 171 5.04 27.10 35.57
N PRO A 172 6.27 27.17 36.12
CA PRO A 172 6.52 27.71 37.46
C PRO A 172 6.86 29.22 37.53
N GLY A 173 6.30 29.92 38.53
CA GLY A 173 6.51 31.35 38.85
C GLY A 173 5.32 32.21 38.37
N ASP A 174 4.45 32.75 39.23
CA ASP A 174 4.72 33.45 40.50
C ASP A 174 3.61 33.21 41.57
N THR A 175 3.76 33.87 42.72
CA THR A 175 2.81 33.87 43.86
C THR A 175 1.73 34.95 43.74
N VAL A 176 0.50 34.70 44.24
CA VAL A 176 -0.22 35.56 45.21
C VAL A 176 -1.58 34.96 45.64
N ASP A 177 -1.91 35.18 46.91
CA ASP A 177 -3.13 35.07 47.73
C ASP A 177 -4.43 34.33 47.31
N GLU A 178 -5.08 33.80 48.35
CA GLU A 178 -6.47 33.33 48.38
C GLU A 178 -7.46 34.52 48.32
N THR A 179 -8.37 34.56 47.33
CA THR A 179 -9.80 34.99 47.43
C THR A 179 -10.41 35.30 46.05
N ASN A 180 -11.24 34.40 45.49
CA ASN A 180 -12.39 34.82 44.69
C ASN A 180 -13.46 33.72 44.57
N VAL A 181 -14.68 34.12 44.18
CA VAL A 181 -15.88 33.25 44.13
C VAL A 181 -16.16 32.69 42.71
N ASP A 182 -15.36 33.08 41.71
CA ASP A 182 -15.61 32.80 40.28
C ASP A 182 -15.54 31.31 39.86
N THR A 183 -15.01 30.42 40.70
CA THR A 183 -14.78 29.02 40.32
C THR A 183 -16.06 28.18 40.24
N GLU A 184 -17.11 28.56 40.96
CA GLU A 184 -18.36 27.79 41.04
C GLU A 184 -19.28 28.12 39.84
N ALA A 185 -19.39 29.40 39.49
CA ALA A 185 -20.16 29.86 38.33
C ALA A 185 -19.69 29.24 37.00
N ARG A 186 -18.37 29.14 36.79
CA ARG A 186 -17.77 28.58 35.56
C ARG A 186 -17.89 27.06 35.43
N VAL A 187 -18.26 26.36 36.50
CA VAL A 187 -18.62 24.93 36.44
C VAL A 187 -20.11 24.79 36.10
N GLN A 188 -20.96 25.68 36.63
CA GLN A 188 -22.38 25.74 36.27
C GLN A 188 -22.58 26.03 34.77
N GLU A 189 -21.84 27.02 34.25
CA GLU A 189 -21.85 27.45 32.84
C GLU A 189 -21.48 26.29 31.89
N ALA A 190 -20.40 25.55 32.20
CA ALA A 190 -19.95 24.41 31.41
C ALA A 190 -20.87 23.16 31.50
N ILE A 191 -21.75 23.07 32.50
CA ILE A 191 -22.78 22.02 32.59
C ILE A 191 -23.93 22.34 31.64
N VAL A 192 -24.40 23.60 31.60
CA VAL A 192 -25.46 24.05 30.68
C VAL A 192 -25.02 23.88 29.22
N ASP A 193 -23.80 24.29 28.88
CA ASP A 193 -23.19 24.06 27.54
C ASP A 193 -23.18 22.56 27.14
N THR A 194 -23.19 21.65 28.11
CA THR A 194 -23.20 20.20 27.85
C THR A 194 -24.63 19.65 27.73
N GLU A 195 -25.59 20.18 28.51
CA GLU A 195 -27.00 19.80 28.41
C GLU A 195 -27.62 20.30 27.08
N ASP A 196 -27.35 21.55 26.68
CA ASP A 196 -27.82 22.10 25.40
C ASP A 196 -27.23 21.35 24.19
N ALA A 197 -25.97 20.90 24.27
CA ALA A 197 -25.36 20.07 23.25
C ALA A 197 -26.02 18.68 23.12
N MET A 198 -26.42 18.06 24.24
CA MET A 198 -27.15 16.79 24.23
C MET A 198 -28.59 16.94 23.72
N ILE A 199 -29.24 18.07 23.99
CA ILE A 199 -30.56 18.40 23.43
C ILE A 199 -30.46 18.59 21.90
N ALA A 200 -29.41 19.24 21.39
CA ALA A 200 -29.17 19.36 19.96
C ALA A 200 -28.94 18.01 19.27
N ASP A 201 -28.13 17.11 19.86
CA ASP A 201 -27.94 15.75 19.33
C ASP A 201 -29.25 14.94 19.35
N MET A 202 -30.09 15.07 20.39
CA MET A 202 -31.42 14.44 20.41
C MET A 202 -32.34 14.96 19.30
N ALA A 203 -32.41 16.27 19.09
CA ALA A 203 -33.23 16.87 18.02
C ALA A 203 -32.79 16.41 16.61
N VAL A 204 -31.48 16.19 16.41
CA VAL A 204 -30.96 15.62 15.16
C VAL A 204 -31.37 14.16 14.98
N VAL A 205 -31.33 13.34 16.03
CA VAL A 205 -31.81 11.94 15.98
C VAL A 205 -33.31 11.88 15.70
N GLU A 206 -34.10 12.75 16.33
CA GLU A 206 -35.55 12.82 16.13
C GLU A 206 -35.92 13.29 14.71
N ALA A 207 -35.22 14.29 14.17
CA ALA A 207 -35.36 14.70 12.77
C ALA A 207 -34.98 13.57 11.79
N VAL A 208 -33.93 12.79 12.08
CA VAL A 208 -33.56 11.61 11.27
C VAL A 208 -34.64 10.53 11.34
N MET A 209 -35.28 10.29 12.49
CA MET A 209 -36.40 9.36 12.59
C MET A 209 -37.64 9.86 11.83
N ILE A 210 -37.96 11.14 11.89
CA ILE A 210 -39.08 11.74 11.13
C ILE A 210 -38.85 11.58 9.62
N VAL A 211 -37.62 11.83 9.13
CA VAL A 211 -37.27 11.61 7.72
C VAL A 211 -37.34 10.12 7.35
N ALA A 212 -36.88 9.21 8.21
CA ALA A 212 -36.99 7.77 7.97
C ALA A 212 -38.46 7.30 7.87
N MET A 213 -39.33 7.75 8.79
CA MET A 213 -40.76 7.45 8.77
C MET A 213 -41.47 8.05 7.54
N ALA A 214 -41.10 9.27 7.13
CA ALA A 214 -41.62 9.88 5.91
C ALA A 214 -41.21 9.10 4.65
N VAL A 215 -39.99 8.57 4.59
CA VAL A 215 -39.54 7.68 3.51
C VAL A 215 -40.34 6.38 3.50
N VAL A 216 -40.69 5.81 4.67
CA VAL A 216 -41.57 4.63 4.74
C VAL A 216 -42.99 4.93 4.26
N GLU A 217 -43.65 6.00 4.74
CA GLU A 217 -44.98 6.42 4.23
C GLU A 217 -44.98 6.63 2.70
N ILE A 218 -43.86 7.14 2.14
CA ILE A 218 -43.69 7.33 0.69
C ILE A 218 -43.51 5.99 -0.04
N VAL A 219 -42.74 5.04 0.51
CA VAL A 219 -42.56 3.70 -0.08
C VAL A 219 -43.86 2.90 -0.04
N GLU A 220 -44.60 2.92 1.07
CA GLU A 220 -45.94 2.32 1.16
C GLU A 220 -46.89 2.89 0.10
N ALA A 221 -46.93 4.23 -0.05
CA ALA A 221 -47.76 4.89 -1.07
C ALA A 221 -47.35 4.53 -2.52
N ILE A 222 -46.05 4.36 -2.78
CA ILE A 222 -45.54 3.88 -4.08
C ILE A 222 -45.98 2.43 -4.32
N VAL A 223 -45.91 1.57 -3.31
CA VAL A 223 -46.37 0.17 -3.39
C VAL A 223 -47.88 0.10 -3.60
N GLU A 224 -48.70 0.89 -2.90
CA GLU A 224 -50.15 0.97 -3.17
C GLU A 224 -50.44 1.42 -4.61
N VAL A 225 -49.69 2.39 -5.16
CA VAL A 225 -49.83 2.82 -6.55
C VAL A 225 -49.44 1.71 -7.54
N ILE A 226 -48.35 0.98 -7.29
CA ILE A 226 -47.93 -0.16 -8.12
C ILE A 226 -48.98 -1.28 -8.09
N VAL A 227 -49.52 -1.61 -6.92
CA VAL A 227 -50.59 -2.62 -6.76
C VAL A 227 -51.91 -2.15 -7.39
N ALA A 228 -52.23 -0.86 -7.34
CA ALA A 228 -53.40 -0.29 -8.01
C ALA A 228 -53.29 -0.31 -9.55
N MET A 229 -52.10 -0.56 -10.11
CA MET A 229 -51.86 -0.73 -11.55
C MET A 229 -52.05 -2.17 -12.06
N ASP A 230 -52.57 -3.11 -11.23
CA ASP A 230 -52.86 -4.52 -11.59
C ASP A 230 -54.05 -4.69 -12.57
N VAL A 231 -53.98 -4.01 -13.72
CA VAL A 231 -54.85 -4.23 -14.88
C VAL A 231 -53.99 -4.22 -16.15
N VAL A 232 -53.54 -5.42 -16.54
CA VAL A 232 -52.66 -5.74 -17.69
C VAL A 232 -51.16 -5.59 -17.41
N MET A 233 -50.64 -6.48 -16.56
CA MET A 233 -49.21 -6.85 -16.45
C MET A 233 -49.01 -8.29 -16.99
N THR A 234 -47.78 -8.65 -17.37
CA THR A 234 -47.41 -10.01 -17.83
C THR A 234 -46.68 -10.83 -16.76
N GLU A 235 -46.54 -12.15 -16.95
CA GLU A 235 -45.93 -13.06 -15.95
C GLU A 235 -44.48 -12.68 -15.59
N GLU A 236 -43.68 -12.17 -16.54
CA GLU A 236 -42.31 -11.68 -16.25
C GLU A 236 -42.33 -10.38 -15.43
N GLU A 237 -43.29 -9.48 -15.67
CA GLU A 237 -43.43 -8.21 -14.94
C GLU A 237 -43.96 -8.43 -13.52
N ALA A 238 -44.88 -9.38 -13.32
CA ALA A 238 -45.36 -9.79 -12.00
C ALA A 238 -44.24 -10.36 -11.12
N THR A 239 -43.30 -11.12 -11.72
CA THR A 239 -42.15 -11.69 -11.00
C THR A 239 -41.24 -10.58 -10.45
N VAL A 240 -41.04 -9.50 -11.22
CA VAL A 240 -40.23 -8.35 -10.78
C VAL A 240 -40.92 -7.56 -9.66
N VAL A 241 -42.25 -7.50 -9.64
CA VAL A 241 -42.99 -6.87 -8.53
C VAL A 241 -42.94 -7.72 -7.26
N GLU A 242 -42.96 -9.06 -7.35
CA GLU A 242 -42.67 -9.94 -6.20
C GLU A 242 -41.23 -9.73 -5.68
N GLU A 243 -40.21 -9.72 -6.55
CA GLU A 243 -38.82 -9.46 -6.11
C GLU A 243 -38.65 -8.07 -5.46
N ILE A 244 -39.34 -7.04 -5.96
CA ILE A 244 -39.32 -5.70 -5.34
C ILE A 244 -40.01 -5.72 -3.97
N ALA A 245 -41.19 -6.35 -3.85
CA ALA A 245 -41.92 -6.45 -2.59
C ALA A 245 -41.11 -7.19 -1.50
N ASP A 246 -40.49 -8.33 -1.85
CA ASP A 246 -39.60 -9.08 -0.95
C ASP A 246 -38.43 -8.19 -0.46
N THR A 247 -37.81 -7.37 -1.34
CA THR A 247 -36.73 -6.45 -0.92
C THR A 247 -37.22 -5.28 -0.06
N VAL A 248 -38.47 -4.84 -0.19
CA VAL A 248 -39.06 -3.82 0.69
C VAL A 248 -39.34 -4.42 2.08
N GLU A 249 -39.88 -5.64 2.16
CA GLU A 249 -40.10 -6.33 3.44
C GLU A 249 -38.76 -6.65 4.15
N GLU A 250 -37.69 -7.01 3.41
CA GLU A 250 -36.33 -7.10 3.97
C GLU A 250 -35.80 -5.75 4.47
N MET A 251 -36.04 -4.65 3.75
CA MET A 251 -35.59 -3.31 4.18
C MET A 251 -36.34 -2.84 5.44
N GLU A 252 -37.65 -3.06 5.54
CA GLU A 252 -38.43 -2.75 6.73
C GLU A 252 -37.94 -3.57 7.93
N ALA A 253 -37.72 -4.88 7.74
CA ALA A 253 -37.17 -5.76 8.78
C ALA A 253 -35.77 -5.32 9.25
N VAL A 254 -34.91 -4.81 8.37
CA VAL A 254 -33.59 -4.27 8.72
C VAL A 254 -33.70 -2.94 9.49
N VAL A 255 -34.64 -2.06 9.15
CA VAL A 255 -34.89 -0.82 9.90
C VAL A 255 -35.42 -1.13 11.29
N VAL A 256 -36.40 -2.02 11.41
CA VAL A 256 -36.97 -2.44 12.70
C VAL A 256 -35.92 -3.14 13.58
N ALA A 257 -35.12 -4.05 13.02
CA ALA A 257 -34.04 -4.71 13.77
C ALA A 257 -32.94 -3.71 14.21
N GLY A 258 -32.64 -2.70 13.39
CA GLY A 258 -31.70 -1.63 13.74
C GLY A 258 -32.15 -0.75 14.91
N LEU A 259 -33.46 -0.66 15.16
CA LEU A 259 -34.04 0.10 16.27
C LEU A 259 -34.02 -0.66 17.61
N GLU A 260 -33.97 -2.00 17.62
CA GLU A 260 -33.96 -2.79 18.87
C GLU A 260 -32.56 -3.03 19.48
N GLU A 261 -31.48 -3.03 18.70
CA GLU A 261 -30.10 -3.32 19.22
C GLU A 261 -29.23 -2.08 19.54
N ALA A 262 -29.81 -0.87 19.53
CA ALA A 262 -29.07 0.41 19.56
C ALA A 262 -28.19 0.69 20.81
N GLU A 263 -28.24 -0.13 21.88
CA GLU A 263 -27.52 0.12 23.14
C GLU A 263 -26.18 -0.66 23.29
N VAL A 264 -25.79 -1.58 22.38
CA VAL A 264 -24.58 -2.40 22.60
C VAL A 264 -23.74 -2.75 21.35
N VAL A 265 -22.42 -2.55 21.47
CA VAL A 265 -21.31 -3.07 20.62
C VAL A 265 -21.10 -2.45 19.23
N ALA A 266 -20.19 -1.47 19.16
CA ALA A 266 -19.58 -1.03 17.89
C ALA A 266 -18.51 -2.01 17.37
N VAL A 267 -18.90 -3.07 16.63
CA VAL A 267 -17.98 -4.00 15.95
C VAL A 267 -18.51 -4.46 14.57
N VAL A 268 -17.78 -4.09 13.51
CA VAL A 268 -17.84 -4.65 12.13
C VAL A 268 -19.18 -4.51 11.40
N VAL A 269 -19.23 -3.53 10.48
CA VAL A 269 -20.04 -3.60 9.26
C VAL A 269 -19.09 -3.47 8.06
N GLU A 270 -18.74 -4.59 7.42
CA GLU A 270 -18.18 -4.58 6.07
C GLU A 270 -19.36 -4.50 5.08
N SER A 271 -19.43 -3.42 4.29
CA SER A 271 -20.68 -2.98 3.67
C SER A 271 -21.12 -3.79 2.43
N PRO A 272 -22.40 -4.22 2.35
CA PRO A 272 -22.98 -4.80 1.12
C PRO A 272 -22.90 -3.89 -0.10
N VAL A 273 -22.87 -2.56 0.08
CA VAL A 273 -22.85 -1.56 -1.01
C VAL A 273 -21.60 -1.71 -1.90
N GLN A 274 -20.50 -2.26 -1.37
CA GLN A 274 -19.33 -2.58 -2.21
C GLN A 274 -19.63 -3.66 -3.27
N VAL A 275 -20.51 -4.62 -2.98
CA VAL A 275 -20.85 -5.71 -3.90
C VAL A 275 -21.69 -5.21 -5.07
N LEU A 276 -22.63 -4.28 -4.82
CA LEU A 276 -23.47 -3.69 -5.85
C LEU A 276 -22.66 -2.80 -6.81
N LEU A 277 -21.80 -1.94 -6.27
CA LEU A 277 -20.86 -1.11 -7.06
C LEU A 277 -19.84 -1.94 -7.85
N ILE A 278 -19.52 -3.18 -7.42
CA ILE A 278 -18.68 -4.10 -8.22
C ILE A 278 -19.44 -4.70 -9.41
N HIS A 279 -20.76 -4.91 -9.32
CA HIS A 279 -21.56 -5.44 -10.43
C HIS A 279 -21.76 -4.43 -11.57
N VAL A 280 -22.08 -3.17 -11.25
CA VAL A 280 -22.32 -2.11 -12.27
C VAL A 280 -21.09 -1.91 -13.19
N PHE A 281 -19.88 -1.96 -12.63
CA PHE A 281 -18.63 -1.89 -13.40
C PHE A 281 -18.23 -3.20 -14.11
N ARG A 282 -18.85 -4.34 -13.82
CA ARG A 282 -18.64 -5.59 -14.58
C ARG A 282 -19.46 -5.64 -15.87
N MET A 283 -20.72 -5.19 -15.83
CA MET A 283 -21.64 -5.30 -16.98
C MET A 283 -21.25 -4.41 -18.16
N ASN A 284 -20.90 -3.14 -17.92
CA ASN A 284 -20.70 -2.15 -18.99
C ASN A 284 -19.29 -2.15 -19.64
N GLY A 285 -18.40 -3.09 -19.27
CA GLY A 285 -16.98 -3.08 -19.65
C GLY A 285 -16.41 -4.37 -20.25
N LEU A 286 -17.24 -5.41 -20.47
CA LEU A 286 -16.78 -6.68 -21.03
C LEU A 286 -16.37 -6.54 -22.50
N ALA A 287 -15.08 -6.27 -22.73
CA ALA A 287 -14.45 -6.40 -24.04
C ALA A 287 -14.69 -7.82 -24.58
N VAL A 288 -15.35 -7.92 -25.75
CA VAL A 288 -15.64 -9.20 -26.39
C VAL A 288 -14.34 -9.99 -26.57
N LEU A 289 -14.28 -11.19 -26.02
CA LEU A 289 -13.08 -12.05 -25.98
C LEU A 289 -12.74 -12.66 -27.35
N GLU A 290 -12.53 -11.81 -28.35
CA GLU A 290 -11.92 -12.17 -29.62
C GLU A 290 -10.41 -12.38 -29.42
N PHE A 291 -10.00 -13.62 -29.17
CA PHE A 291 -8.59 -14.01 -29.16
C PHE A 291 -7.92 -13.61 -30.49
N ALA A 292 -6.84 -12.84 -30.38
CA ALA A 292 -6.15 -12.24 -31.52
C ALA A 292 -5.61 -13.31 -32.48
N ARG A 293 -5.81 -13.12 -33.79
CA ARG A 293 -5.54 -14.15 -34.81
C ARG A 293 -4.24 -13.92 -35.58
N GLY A 294 -3.61 -12.75 -35.42
CA GLY A 294 -2.32 -12.43 -36.02
C GLY A 294 -1.12 -13.13 -35.35
N GLY A 295 -0.09 -13.39 -36.17
CA GLY A 295 1.21 -13.92 -35.75
C GLY A 295 1.48 -15.37 -36.15
N ARG A 296 2.74 -15.81 -36.02
CA ARG A 296 3.13 -17.22 -36.20
C ARG A 296 2.89 -17.98 -34.89
N THR A 297 2.26 -19.14 -34.96
CA THR A 297 2.08 -20.00 -33.78
C THR A 297 3.39 -20.69 -33.36
N ALA A 298 3.57 -20.82 -32.06
CA ALA A 298 4.74 -21.41 -31.40
C ALA A 298 4.28 -22.21 -30.17
N GLN A 299 4.84 -23.40 -29.98
CA GLN A 299 4.49 -24.27 -28.84
C GLN A 299 5.51 -24.07 -27.71
N LEU A 300 5.02 -23.77 -26.52
CA LEU A 300 5.83 -23.50 -25.33
C LEU A 300 5.50 -24.48 -24.21
N GLN A 301 6.52 -24.86 -23.45
CA GLN A 301 6.36 -25.45 -22.12
C GLN A 301 6.54 -24.36 -21.07
N VAL A 302 5.66 -24.30 -20.08
CA VAL A 302 5.66 -23.27 -19.03
C VAL A 302 5.86 -23.88 -17.66
N ASN A 303 6.38 -23.11 -16.70
CA ASN A 303 6.65 -23.57 -15.34
C ASN A 303 5.41 -23.69 -14.44
N TYR A 304 4.28 -24.02 -15.06
CA TYR A 304 3.06 -24.49 -14.40
C TYR A 304 2.99 -26.01 -14.48
N PHE A 305 2.31 -26.60 -13.51
CA PHE A 305 2.04 -28.04 -13.42
C PHE A 305 0.54 -28.21 -13.13
N GLY A 306 -0.14 -29.11 -13.84
CA GLY A 306 -1.57 -29.34 -13.65
C GLY A 306 -1.90 -29.76 -12.22
N VAL A 307 -3.00 -29.24 -11.67
CA VAL A 307 -3.55 -29.64 -10.36
C VAL A 307 -4.95 -30.19 -10.57
N SER A 308 -5.12 -31.48 -10.27
CA SER A 308 -6.39 -32.20 -10.24
C SER A 308 -6.98 -32.15 -8.83
N LEU A 309 -8.31 -32.07 -8.75
CA LEU A 309 -9.12 -32.05 -7.52
C LEU A 309 -10.17 -33.19 -7.50
N ASP A 310 -9.98 -34.21 -8.33
CA ASP A 310 -10.94 -35.32 -8.58
C ASP A 310 -11.31 -36.12 -7.31
N GLN A 311 -10.57 -35.92 -6.22
CA GLN A 311 -10.75 -36.57 -4.92
C GLN A 311 -10.88 -35.56 -3.77
N ALA A 312 -11.06 -34.27 -4.07
CA ALA A 312 -11.25 -33.24 -3.07
C ALA A 312 -12.53 -33.46 -2.26
N PRO A 313 -12.55 -33.14 -0.96
CA PRO A 313 -13.80 -33.09 -0.22
C PRO A 313 -14.72 -32.01 -0.83
N PRO A 314 -16.06 -32.16 -0.75
CA PRO A 314 -16.99 -31.15 -1.25
C PRO A 314 -16.88 -29.82 -0.47
N GLU A 315 -16.41 -29.90 0.78
CA GLU A 315 -16.26 -28.79 1.70
C GLU A 315 -14.88 -28.81 2.38
N ILE A 316 -14.31 -27.64 2.60
CA ILE A 316 -13.12 -27.42 3.41
C ILE A 316 -13.49 -26.54 4.61
N PHE A 317 -13.16 -27.01 5.81
CA PHE A 317 -13.58 -26.38 7.06
C PHE A 317 -12.47 -25.43 7.54
N LYS A 318 -12.75 -24.13 7.59
CA LYS A 318 -11.81 -23.07 8.00
C LYS A 318 -12.04 -22.72 9.47
N TYR A 319 -10.95 -22.78 10.22
CA TYR A 319 -10.87 -22.49 11.66
C TYR A 319 -9.99 -21.27 11.91
N HIS A 320 -10.48 -20.34 12.73
CA HIS A 320 -9.68 -19.27 13.30
C HIS A 320 -8.77 -19.83 14.40
N VAL A 321 -7.53 -19.33 14.47
CA VAL A 321 -6.53 -19.72 15.47
C VAL A 321 -5.97 -18.49 16.19
N ASP A 322 -6.10 -18.45 17.51
CA ASP A 322 -5.49 -17.46 18.39
C ASP A 322 -4.41 -18.10 19.26
N VAL A 323 -3.35 -17.36 19.59
CA VAL A 323 -2.14 -17.85 20.26
C VAL A 323 -1.66 -16.87 21.34
N GLU A 324 -1.98 -17.20 22.59
CA GLU A 324 -1.68 -16.41 23.78
C GLU A 324 -0.52 -17.00 24.59
N ARG A 325 -0.01 -16.22 25.55
CA ARG A 325 0.95 -16.69 26.56
C ARG A 325 0.19 -17.35 27.71
N SER A 326 0.73 -18.42 28.30
CA SER A 326 0.12 -18.97 29.52
C SER A 326 0.14 -17.94 30.67
N PRO A 327 -0.98 -17.72 31.39
CA PRO A 327 -1.11 -16.67 32.41
C PRO A 327 -0.13 -16.84 33.59
N ASP A 328 0.31 -18.06 33.88
CA ASP A 328 1.29 -18.35 34.94
C ASP A 328 2.64 -17.67 34.70
N LEU A 329 2.96 -17.31 33.45
CA LEU A 329 4.15 -16.53 33.09
C LEU A 329 3.89 -15.02 32.97
N ALA A 330 2.64 -14.56 33.14
CA ALA A 330 2.27 -13.16 33.18
C ALA A 330 2.34 -12.58 34.59
N ALA A 331 1.92 -13.34 35.62
CA ALA A 331 2.00 -12.93 37.03
C ALA A 331 3.44 -12.56 37.46
N ASP A 332 4.41 -13.36 37.03
CA ASP A 332 5.84 -13.21 37.36
C ASP A 332 6.53 -12.02 36.63
N SER A 333 5.77 -11.21 35.89
CA SER A 333 6.25 -9.94 35.30
C SER A 333 6.33 -8.80 36.32
N LYS A 334 5.72 -8.95 37.50
CA LYS A 334 5.42 -7.86 38.44
C LYS A 334 6.50 -7.59 39.52
N TYR A 335 7.78 -7.83 39.21
CA TYR A 335 8.91 -7.48 40.10
C TYR A 335 9.93 -6.54 39.46
N GLY A 336 9.67 -5.24 39.63
CA GLY A 336 10.64 -4.34 40.26
C GLY A 336 9.98 -3.76 41.53
N PRO A 337 10.73 -3.19 42.50
CA PRO A 337 12.13 -2.78 42.41
C PRO A 337 13.08 -3.60 43.29
N SER A 338 14.36 -3.24 43.28
CA SER A 338 15.30 -3.45 44.38
C SER A 338 16.27 -2.27 44.38
N GLY A 339 16.26 -1.46 45.44
CA GLY A 339 17.13 -0.28 45.56
C GLY A 339 18.61 -0.64 45.72
N VAL A 340 19.49 0.34 45.49
CA VAL A 340 20.91 0.25 45.81
C VAL A 340 21.09 0.71 47.28
N PRO A 341 21.81 -0.03 48.14
CA PRO A 341 22.18 0.45 49.48
C PRO A 341 23.13 1.66 49.36
N GLY A 342 22.97 2.66 50.23
CA GLY A 342 23.72 3.92 50.14
C GLY A 342 25.00 4.01 50.96
N ASP A 343 25.85 4.95 50.58
CA ASP A 343 26.85 5.63 51.42
C ASP A 343 26.23 6.99 51.87
N GLN A 344 26.39 7.50 53.09
CA GLN A 344 27.63 7.90 53.81
C GLN A 344 28.38 9.05 53.10
N LYS A 345 28.95 10.06 53.78
CA LYS A 345 29.09 10.44 55.22
C LYS A 345 29.38 11.95 55.29
N ASP A 346 29.32 12.67 56.43
CA ASP A 346 28.99 12.36 57.83
C ASP A 346 27.76 13.25 58.24
N GLU A 347 27.46 13.78 59.44
CA GLU A 347 28.03 13.92 60.80
C GLU A 347 26.86 13.84 61.85
N THR A 348 26.89 14.16 63.17
CA THR A 348 27.93 14.68 64.10
C THR A 348 27.82 13.99 65.50
N MET A 349 27.81 14.73 66.62
CA MET A 349 27.71 14.30 68.02
C MET A 349 26.44 14.91 68.67
N GLY A 350 25.87 14.41 69.78
CA GLY A 350 26.23 13.29 70.67
C GLY A 350 25.31 13.19 71.92
N ASP A 351 25.65 12.28 72.83
CA ASP A 351 25.18 12.09 74.23
C ASP A 351 23.68 11.84 74.58
N GLU A 352 23.40 10.55 74.89
CA GLU A 352 22.77 9.95 76.11
C GLU A 352 21.83 10.72 77.09
N PRO A 353 21.02 10.02 77.96
CA PRO A 353 20.54 8.62 77.92
C PRO A 353 19.05 8.35 78.36
N LYS A 354 18.67 7.07 78.18
CA LYS A 354 17.49 6.26 78.61
C LYS A 354 16.73 6.59 79.93
N GLN A 355 15.41 6.35 79.91
CA GLN A 355 14.65 5.34 80.71
C GLN A 355 13.20 5.24 80.12
N GLU A 356 12.49 4.11 79.90
CA GLU A 356 12.24 2.78 80.52
C GLU A 356 10.98 2.67 81.42
N GLY A 357 10.09 1.74 81.06
CA GLY A 357 8.83 1.35 81.73
C GLY A 357 7.57 1.65 80.90
N LYS A 358 6.59 0.79 80.59
CA LYS A 358 6.14 -0.60 80.86
C LYS A 358 4.65 -0.57 81.26
N ASP A 359 3.83 -1.29 80.48
CA ASP A 359 2.57 -2.01 80.84
C ASP A 359 1.39 -1.19 81.46
N GLU A 360 0.11 -1.55 81.36
CA GLU A 360 -0.56 -2.72 80.77
C GLU A 360 -1.99 -2.37 80.24
N LYS A 361 -2.79 -3.38 79.87
CA LYS A 361 -4.10 -3.30 79.16
C LYS A 361 -5.29 -2.70 79.96
N GLU A 362 -6.36 -2.31 79.23
CA GLU A 362 -7.72 -2.83 79.49
C GLU A 362 -8.62 -2.79 78.23
N ASP A 363 -9.68 -3.63 78.17
CA ASP A 363 -10.53 -3.88 76.99
C ASP A 363 -11.98 -3.35 77.16
N LYS A 364 -12.67 -2.95 76.06
CA LYS A 364 -14.16 -2.92 75.98
C LYS A 364 -14.72 -2.74 74.56
N GLU A 365 -15.96 -3.20 74.37
CA GLU A 365 -16.67 -3.38 73.09
C GLU A 365 -17.86 -2.40 72.91
N ASP A 366 -18.43 -2.38 71.69
CA ASP A 366 -19.75 -1.82 71.27
C ASP A 366 -19.94 -0.27 71.37
N LYS A 367 -20.45 0.47 70.36
CA LYS A 367 -21.53 0.15 69.38
C LYS A 367 -21.43 0.84 68.01
N ASP A 368 -22.28 0.34 67.13
CA ASP A 368 -22.64 0.71 65.75
C ASP A 368 -22.94 2.20 65.47
N VAL A 369 -22.61 2.64 64.24
CA VAL A 369 -23.55 3.22 63.24
C VAL A 369 -22.83 3.33 61.88
N GLU A 370 -23.56 3.10 60.77
CA GLU A 370 -23.04 3.08 59.39
C GLU A 370 -22.88 4.49 58.78
N MET A 371 -22.01 4.64 57.77
CA MET A 371 -22.22 5.51 56.58
C MET A 371 -21.15 5.28 55.49
N SER A 372 -21.61 4.92 54.28
CA SER A 372 -21.06 5.16 52.93
C SER A 372 -19.55 5.02 52.59
N ASP A 373 -19.29 4.26 51.53
CA ASP A 373 -18.00 3.97 50.87
C ASP A 373 -17.02 5.13 50.61
N VAL A 374 -15.73 4.81 50.66
CA VAL A 374 -14.63 5.61 50.10
C VAL A 374 -14.17 4.99 48.77
N SER A 375 -14.05 5.79 47.72
CA SER A 375 -13.76 5.30 46.36
C SER A 375 -12.36 4.67 46.22
N ALA A 376 -12.29 3.58 45.47
CA ALA A 376 -11.03 2.88 45.20
C ALA A 376 -10.17 3.64 44.16
N PRO A 377 -8.83 3.67 44.30
CA PRO A 377 -7.95 4.34 43.36
C PRO A 377 -8.02 3.69 41.95
N PRO A 378 -7.91 4.47 40.87
CA PRO A 378 -8.23 4.02 39.52
C PRO A 378 -7.36 2.83 39.06
N LYS A 379 -8.01 1.82 38.47
CA LYS A 379 -7.36 0.65 37.88
C LYS A 379 -6.53 1.10 36.67
N ARG A 380 -5.23 1.26 36.89
CA ARG A 380 -4.22 1.54 35.85
C ARG A 380 -4.37 0.59 34.66
N GLU A 381 -4.75 1.12 33.51
CA GLU A 381 -5.06 0.34 32.31
C GLU A 381 -3.92 -0.60 31.89
N GLN A 382 -4.29 -1.78 31.40
CA GLN A 382 -3.32 -2.75 30.90
C GLN A 382 -2.86 -2.36 29.50
N ARG A 383 -1.68 -1.75 29.44
CA ARG A 383 -1.00 -1.39 28.19
C ARG A 383 -0.96 -2.61 27.23
N PRO A 384 -1.46 -2.50 25.99
CA PRO A 384 -1.75 -3.66 25.14
C PRO A 384 -0.51 -4.57 24.90
N GLU A 385 -0.74 -5.88 24.96
CA GLU A 385 0.26 -6.92 24.69
C GLU A 385 0.88 -6.73 23.31
N ARG A 386 2.19 -6.99 23.18
CA ARG A 386 2.88 -6.90 21.89
C ARG A 386 2.67 -8.18 21.09
N PRO A 387 2.10 -8.12 19.86
CA PRO A 387 1.83 -9.30 19.05
C PRO A 387 3.03 -10.23 18.89
N LEU A 388 2.76 -11.54 18.96
CA LEU A 388 3.80 -12.56 18.87
C LEU A 388 4.44 -12.58 17.46
N PRO A 389 5.75 -12.88 17.33
CA PRO A 389 6.37 -13.07 16.02
C PRO A 389 5.74 -14.25 15.27
N ARG A 390 5.35 -14.07 13.99
CA ARG A 390 4.79 -15.12 13.11
C ARG A 390 5.55 -16.47 13.17
N SER A 391 6.88 -16.43 13.21
CA SER A 391 7.71 -17.65 13.33
C SER A 391 7.54 -18.39 14.66
N LEU A 392 7.25 -17.67 15.75
CA LEU A 392 6.92 -18.26 17.04
C LEU A 392 5.47 -18.78 17.04
N VAL A 393 4.51 -18.00 16.51
CA VAL A 393 3.10 -18.41 16.38
C VAL A 393 3.01 -19.74 15.64
N ARG A 394 3.64 -19.83 14.46
CA ARG A 394 3.76 -21.09 13.71
C ARG A 394 4.36 -22.24 14.53
N ASN A 395 5.41 -22.00 15.31
CA ASN A 395 6.02 -23.05 16.13
C ASN A 395 5.10 -23.51 17.27
N VAL A 396 4.32 -22.61 17.87
CA VAL A 396 3.34 -22.94 18.91
C VAL A 396 2.18 -23.74 18.30
N ILE A 397 1.64 -23.35 17.15
CA ILE A 397 0.58 -24.13 16.46
C ILE A 397 1.11 -25.53 16.09
N ASN A 398 2.34 -25.64 15.56
CA ASN A 398 2.99 -26.93 15.27
C ASN A 398 3.20 -27.78 16.54
N ALA A 399 3.39 -27.17 17.70
CA ALA A 399 3.49 -27.88 18.97
C ALA A 399 2.12 -28.34 19.47
N ALA A 400 1.08 -27.52 19.35
CA ALA A 400 -0.30 -27.88 19.66
C ALA A 400 -0.74 -29.14 18.90
N LEU A 401 -0.54 -29.15 17.57
CA LEU A 401 -0.89 -30.28 16.69
C LEU A 401 -0.14 -31.57 17.03
N ARG A 402 1.04 -31.50 17.66
CA ARG A 402 1.85 -32.66 18.06
C ARG A 402 1.60 -33.12 19.49
N GLN A 403 1.36 -32.19 20.42
CA GLN A 403 1.06 -32.50 21.81
C GLN A 403 -0.37 -33.07 21.97
N TYR A 404 -1.28 -32.65 21.09
CA TYR A 404 -2.71 -33.01 21.13
C TYR A 404 -3.17 -33.75 19.87
N GLU A 405 -2.29 -34.50 19.18
CA GLU A 405 -2.59 -35.17 17.90
C GLU A 405 -3.87 -36.03 17.94
N ALA A 406 -4.13 -36.72 19.06
CA ALA A 406 -5.34 -37.52 19.27
C ALA A 406 -6.65 -36.70 19.25
N GLU A 407 -6.60 -35.42 19.62
CA GLU A 407 -7.76 -34.52 19.70
C GLU A 407 -8.25 -34.05 18.33
N PHE A 408 -7.45 -34.26 17.27
CA PHE A 408 -7.83 -33.99 15.88
C PHE A 408 -8.44 -35.20 15.18
N GLY A 409 -8.64 -36.33 15.89
CA GLY A 409 -9.29 -37.53 15.33
C GLY A 409 -8.55 -38.19 14.15
N GLY A 410 -7.26 -37.87 13.97
CA GLY A 410 -6.47 -38.28 12.80
C GLY A 410 -6.66 -37.40 11.55
N ILE A 411 -7.47 -36.34 11.61
CA ILE A 411 -7.69 -35.41 10.50
C ILE A 411 -6.42 -34.57 10.27
N ARG A 412 -5.93 -34.58 9.02
CA ARG A 412 -4.71 -33.86 8.61
C ARG A 412 -4.98 -32.38 8.36
N VAL A 413 -5.07 -31.61 9.43
CA VAL A 413 -5.19 -30.14 9.37
C VAL A 413 -3.92 -29.48 8.83
N VAL A 414 -4.11 -28.32 8.19
CA VAL A 414 -3.04 -27.44 7.67
C VAL A 414 -3.27 -26.01 8.16
N HIS A 415 -2.23 -25.19 8.26
CA HIS A 415 -2.34 -23.80 8.70
C HIS A 415 -1.41 -22.86 7.94
N ASP A 416 -1.75 -21.57 7.91
CA ASP A 416 -0.89 -20.51 7.36
C ASP A 416 0.32 -20.20 8.28
N GLY A 417 0.14 -20.35 9.59
CA GLY A 417 1.11 -19.99 10.64
C GLY A 417 0.90 -18.59 11.23
N MET A 418 -0.29 -18.02 11.05
CA MET A 418 -0.79 -16.85 11.77
C MET A 418 -2.09 -17.21 12.48
N SER A 419 -3.23 -17.14 11.79
CA SER A 419 -4.56 -17.20 12.38
C SER A 419 -5.58 -18.03 11.60
N ALA A 420 -5.16 -18.74 10.54
CA ALA A 420 -6.04 -19.59 9.74
C ALA A 420 -5.54 -21.04 9.69
N MET A 421 -6.41 -21.96 10.09
CA MET A 421 -6.27 -23.40 9.95
C MET A 421 -7.39 -23.95 9.06
N TYR A 422 -7.11 -24.98 8.28
CA TYR A 422 -8.06 -25.63 7.37
C TYR A 422 -8.04 -27.13 7.60
N ALA A 423 -9.20 -27.76 7.50
CA ALA A 423 -9.38 -29.21 7.61
C ALA A 423 -10.20 -29.75 6.41
N PRO A 424 -9.86 -30.92 5.85
CA PRO A 424 -10.62 -31.54 4.75
C PRO A 424 -11.89 -32.27 5.21
N ALA A 425 -12.16 -32.25 6.52
CA ALA A 425 -13.36 -32.76 7.17
C ALA A 425 -13.56 -31.98 8.47
N MET A 426 -14.80 -31.86 8.94
CA MET A 426 -15.11 -31.18 10.20
C MET A 426 -14.41 -31.89 11.37
N LEU A 427 -13.74 -31.11 12.23
CA LEU A 427 -13.08 -31.63 13.43
C LEU A 427 -14.11 -32.13 14.47
N PRO A 428 -13.72 -32.99 15.44
CA PRO A 428 -14.62 -33.52 16.47
C PRO A 428 -15.20 -32.49 17.46
N TRP A 429 -14.99 -31.20 17.22
CA TRP A 429 -15.35 -30.07 18.07
C TRP A 429 -15.45 -28.79 17.23
N ALA A 430 -16.42 -27.93 17.54
CA ALA A 430 -16.57 -26.62 16.88
C ALA A 430 -15.60 -25.57 17.45
N ALA A 431 -15.22 -25.68 18.72
CA ALA A 431 -14.19 -24.85 19.36
C ALA A 431 -13.43 -25.64 20.43
N LYS A 432 -12.12 -25.38 20.56
CA LYS A 432 -11.29 -26.00 21.59
C LYS A 432 -10.11 -25.11 21.99
N THR A 433 -9.82 -25.09 23.29
CA THR A 433 -8.67 -24.38 23.87
C THR A 433 -7.65 -25.40 24.36
N PHE A 434 -6.42 -25.28 23.88
CA PHE A 434 -5.29 -26.11 24.24
C PHE A 434 -4.34 -25.29 25.12
N VAL A 435 -3.96 -25.82 26.29
CA VAL A 435 -3.11 -25.14 27.29
C VAL A 435 -1.72 -25.78 27.33
N ASP A 436 -0.79 -25.16 28.07
CA ASP A 436 0.59 -25.66 28.29
C ASP A 436 1.38 -26.10 27.04
N ILE A 437 1.08 -25.48 25.90
CA ILE A 437 1.74 -25.78 24.65
C ILE A 437 3.18 -25.26 24.71
N ASN A 438 4.14 -26.15 24.43
CA ASN A 438 5.55 -25.93 24.61
C ASN A 438 6.32 -26.12 23.29
N PRO A 439 6.60 -25.03 22.54
CA PRO A 439 7.29 -25.10 21.26
C PRO A 439 8.78 -25.46 21.36
N ASP A 440 9.37 -25.41 22.55
CA ASP A 440 10.77 -25.79 22.80
C ASP A 440 10.92 -27.31 23.12
N GLY A 441 9.80 -28.05 23.27
CA GLY A 441 9.76 -29.47 23.56
C GLY A 441 9.90 -29.83 25.05
N PRO A 442 9.53 -31.05 25.47
CA PRO A 442 9.54 -31.44 26.88
C PRO A 442 10.96 -31.35 27.46
N SER A 443 11.08 -30.66 28.61
CA SER A 443 12.34 -30.52 29.35
C SER A 443 12.89 -31.90 29.74
N PRO A 444 14.10 -32.29 29.29
CA PRO A 444 14.69 -33.59 29.64
C PRO A 444 15.23 -33.64 31.08
N THR A 445 15.27 -32.52 31.79
CA THR A 445 15.51 -32.52 33.24
C THR A 445 14.18 -32.63 33.99
N PRO A 446 14.01 -33.63 34.87
CA PRO A 446 12.94 -33.63 35.87
C PRO A 446 13.00 -32.36 36.73
N PRO A 447 11.87 -31.91 37.31
CA PRO A 447 11.92 -30.87 38.33
C PRO A 447 12.85 -31.32 39.47
N PRO A 448 13.76 -30.47 39.96
CA PRO A 448 14.58 -30.82 41.11
C PRO A 448 13.68 -31.06 42.33
N PRO A 449 14.01 -32.02 43.22
CA PRO A 449 13.24 -32.25 44.43
C PRO A 449 13.18 -30.97 45.28
N PRO A 450 12.10 -30.77 46.07
CA PRO A 450 11.96 -29.59 46.91
C PRO A 450 13.15 -29.49 47.89
N PRO A 451 13.63 -28.26 48.18
CA PRO A 451 14.76 -28.08 49.09
C PRO A 451 14.40 -28.57 50.50
N ALA A 452 15.35 -29.23 51.15
CA ALA A 452 15.24 -29.52 52.58
C ALA A 452 15.18 -28.21 53.38
N ALA A 453 14.44 -28.22 54.49
CA ALA A 453 14.24 -27.04 55.33
C ALA A 453 15.58 -26.47 55.81
N GLY A 454 15.93 -25.26 55.34
CA GLY A 454 17.16 -24.55 55.67
C GLY A 454 18.03 -24.16 54.47
N ASP A 455 17.86 -24.76 53.29
CA ASP A 455 18.62 -24.35 52.09
C ASP A 455 18.08 -23.02 51.53
N ALA A 456 18.98 -22.10 51.16
CA ALA A 456 18.60 -20.75 50.70
C ALA A 456 17.78 -20.81 49.39
N PRO A 457 16.80 -19.91 49.18
CA PRO A 457 15.89 -19.98 48.03
C PRO A 457 16.65 -19.89 46.71
N ARG A 458 16.81 -21.05 46.06
CA ARG A 458 17.33 -21.14 44.69
C ARG A 458 16.38 -20.37 43.79
N ARG A 459 16.93 -19.55 42.89
CA ARG A 459 16.12 -18.80 41.91
C ARG A 459 15.13 -19.76 41.24
N PRO A 460 13.83 -19.42 41.13
CA PRO A 460 12.83 -20.33 40.60
C PRO A 460 13.28 -20.83 39.23
N PHE A 461 13.18 -22.15 39.05
CA PHE A 461 13.45 -22.79 37.77
C PHE A 461 12.45 -22.22 36.78
N ARG A 462 12.91 -21.40 35.82
CA ARG A 462 12.05 -20.94 34.73
C ARG A 462 11.62 -22.18 33.96
N GLY A 463 10.35 -22.55 34.13
CA GLY A 463 9.72 -23.62 33.37
C GLY A 463 9.78 -23.38 31.87
N PRO A 464 9.43 -24.40 31.06
CA PRO A 464 9.27 -24.22 29.63
C PRO A 464 8.31 -23.07 29.34
N ARG A 465 8.52 -22.38 28.22
CA ARG A 465 7.66 -21.25 27.85
C ARG A 465 6.34 -21.78 27.29
N THR A 466 5.33 -21.88 28.15
CA THR A 466 4.00 -22.34 27.77
C THR A 466 3.13 -21.26 27.13
N PHE A 467 2.20 -21.72 26.29
CA PHE A 467 1.26 -20.92 25.52
C PHE A 467 -0.13 -21.54 25.60
N VAL A 468 -1.15 -20.74 25.30
CA VAL A 468 -2.52 -21.19 25.08
C VAL A 468 -2.83 -21.00 23.59
N VAL A 469 -3.48 -21.99 22.97
CA VAL A 469 -3.97 -21.89 21.59
C VAL A 469 -5.46 -22.16 21.59
N LYS A 470 -6.24 -21.19 21.09
CA LYS A 470 -7.67 -21.32 20.89
C LYS A 470 -7.92 -21.59 19.41
N ILE A 471 -8.76 -22.57 19.11
CA ILE A 471 -9.17 -22.89 17.73
C ILE A 471 -10.71 -22.88 17.70
N LYS A 472 -11.30 -22.09 16.80
CA LYS A 472 -12.76 -21.97 16.63
C LYS A 472 -13.11 -22.10 15.15
N MET A 473 -14.13 -22.90 14.83
CA MET A 473 -14.72 -22.98 13.49
C MET A 473 -15.22 -21.60 13.05
N ALA A 474 -14.96 -21.23 11.80
CA ALA A 474 -15.23 -19.89 11.28
C ALA A 474 -16.05 -19.90 9.98
N GLU A 475 -15.77 -20.82 9.05
CA GLU A 475 -16.37 -20.80 7.70
C GLU A 475 -16.28 -22.20 7.05
N THR A 476 -17.34 -22.61 6.35
CA THR A 476 -17.33 -23.81 5.50
C THR A 476 -17.18 -23.38 4.05
N ILE A 477 -16.12 -23.85 3.39
CA ILE A 477 -15.73 -23.43 2.04
C ILE A 477 -16.07 -24.53 1.04
N SER A 478 -17.03 -24.30 0.15
CA SER A 478 -17.33 -25.23 -0.95
C SER A 478 -16.14 -25.34 -1.92
N THR A 479 -15.83 -26.56 -2.37
CA THR A 479 -14.88 -26.78 -3.46
C THR A 479 -15.53 -26.71 -4.85
N ALA A 480 -16.87 -26.81 -4.92
CA ALA A 480 -17.62 -26.68 -6.18
C ALA A 480 -17.41 -25.31 -6.83
N SER A 481 -17.23 -24.26 -6.02
CA SER A 481 -17.04 -22.87 -6.47
C SER A 481 -15.90 -22.67 -7.48
N LEU A 482 -14.89 -23.55 -7.54
CA LEU A 482 -13.88 -23.54 -8.60
C LEU A 482 -14.41 -24.02 -9.96
N THR A 483 -15.32 -24.98 -9.97
CA THR A 483 -16.00 -25.48 -11.16
C THR A 483 -17.06 -24.49 -11.63
N ASP A 484 -17.83 -23.95 -10.69
CA ASP A 484 -18.88 -22.97 -10.93
C ASP A 484 -18.30 -21.69 -11.57
N TYR A 485 -17.11 -21.26 -11.12
CA TYR A 485 -16.39 -20.11 -11.67
C TYR A 485 -16.14 -20.17 -13.19
N TYR A 486 -15.83 -21.35 -13.73
CA TYR A 486 -15.62 -21.52 -15.18
C TYR A 486 -16.90 -21.38 -16.00
N SER A 487 -18.06 -21.30 -15.34
CA SER A 487 -19.37 -21.07 -15.94
C SER A 487 -19.92 -19.67 -15.59
N ASN A 488 -19.64 -19.17 -14.38
CA ASN A 488 -20.04 -17.85 -13.89
C ASN A 488 -18.84 -17.09 -13.28
N PRO A 489 -18.36 -15.99 -13.91
CA PRO A 489 -17.21 -15.21 -13.44
C PRO A 489 -17.42 -14.46 -12.11
N ASP A 490 -18.66 -14.39 -11.62
CA ASP A 490 -18.99 -13.67 -10.39
C ASP A 490 -18.77 -14.51 -9.12
N VAL A 491 -18.58 -15.83 -9.26
CA VAL A 491 -18.31 -16.75 -8.14
C VAL A 491 -16.96 -16.44 -7.46
N ASN A 492 -16.99 -16.19 -6.15
CA ASN A 492 -15.79 -15.85 -5.38
C ASN A 492 -14.91 -17.10 -5.08
N VAL A 493 -13.95 -17.39 -5.97
CA VAL A 493 -12.97 -18.46 -5.81
C VAL A 493 -11.89 -18.22 -4.74
N MET A 494 -11.81 -17.02 -4.14
CA MET A 494 -10.67 -16.68 -3.27
C MET A 494 -10.56 -17.50 -1.98
N PRO A 495 -11.64 -17.87 -1.25
CA PRO A 495 -11.53 -18.68 -0.04
C PRO A 495 -10.96 -20.09 -0.31
N VAL A 496 -11.48 -20.76 -1.35
CA VAL A 496 -11.02 -22.10 -1.75
C VAL A 496 -9.58 -22.07 -2.29
N LEU A 497 -9.23 -21.06 -3.11
CA LEU A 497 -7.84 -20.89 -3.56
C LEU A 497 -6.86 -20.65 -2.39
N GLN A 498 -7.25 -19.87 -1.38
CA GLN A 498 -6.44 -19.66 -0.17
C GLN A 498 -6.27 -20.96 0.63
N ALA A 499 -7.33 -21.74 0.81
CA ALA A 499 -7.29 -23.02 1.51
C ALA A 499 -6.34 -24.02 0.82
N LEU A 500 -6.48 -24.20 -0.49
CA LEU A 500 -5.63 -25.09 -1.30
C LEU A 500 -4.16 -24.61 -1.34
N ASP A 501 -3.91 -23.30 -1.45
CA ASP A 501 -2.55 -22.74 -1.43
C ASP A 501 -1.90 -22.86 -0.04
N VAL A 502 -2.68 -22.80 1.05
CA VAL A 502 -2.20 -23.11 2.40
C VAL A 502 -1.88 -24.60 2.54
N ALA A 503 -2.74 -25.50 2.06
CA ALA A 503 -2.52 -26.94 2.09
C ALA A 503 -1.22 -27.32 1.33
N ALA A 504 -1.10 -26.86 0.07
CA ALA A 504 0.04 -27.15 -0.77
C ALA A 504 1.38 -26.58 -0.26
N ARG A 505 1.33 -25.53 0.55
CA ARG A 505 2.51 -24.93 1.20
C ARG A 505 2.87 -25.57 2.55
N HIS A 506 2.00 -26.38 3.15
CA HIS A 506 2.11 -26.76 4.55
C HIS A 506 3.34 -27.63 4.85
N LEU A 507 3.54 -28.73 4.12
CA LEU A 507 4.69 -29.63 4.29
C LEU A 507 6.02 -28.91 3.98
N GLY A 508 6.03 -28.04 2.97
CA GLY A 508 7.16 -27.16 2.66
C GLY A 508 7.50 -26.23 3.83
N ALA A 509 6.50 -25.64 4.47
CA ALA A 509 6.66 -24.72 5.60
C ALA A 509 7.13 -25.40 6.90
N GLN A 510 6.94 -26.71 7.05
CA GLN A 510 7.53 -27.50 8.13
C GLN A 510 9.00 -27.89 7.87
N ARG A 511 9.37 -28.13 6.60
CA ARG A 511 10.67 -28.73 6.20
C ARG A 511 11.73 -27.72 5.76
N LEU A 512 11.34 -26.51 5.35
CA LEU A 512 12.18 -25.52 4.70
C LEU A 512 11.98 -24.11 5.29
N ILE A 513 12.92 -23.20 5.03
CA ILE A 513 12.82 -21.83 5.52
C ILE A 513 11.89 -21.03 4.60
N THR A 514 10.71 -20.65 5.10
CA THR A 514 9.75 -19.83 4.34
C THR A 514 10.15 -18.35 4.34
N VAL A 515 10.15 -17.73 3.17
CA VAL A 515 10.26 -16.27 3.00
C VAL A 515 9.19 -15.85 1.98
N GLY A 516 8.07 -15.35 2.48
CA GLY A 516 6.86 -15.12 1.67
C GLY A 516 6.40 -16.40 0.98
N ARG A 517 6.22 -16.39 -0.36
CA ARG A 517 5.82 -17.56 -1.16
C ARG A 517 6.99 -18.46 -1.61
N ASN A 518 8.15 -18.35 -0.96
CA ASN A 518 9.39 -19.03 -1.37
C ASN A 518 9.97 -19.90 -0.24
N PHE A 519 10.47 -21.09 -0.58
CA PHE A 519 11.01 -22.09 0.35
C PHE A 519 12.49 -22.35 0.11
N PHE A 520 13.33 -22.14 1.13
CA PHE A 520 14.80 -22.21 1.02
C PHE A 520 15.43 -23.34 1.85
N SER A 521 16.54 -23.88 1.37
CA SER A 521 17.33 -24.91 2.07
C SER A 521 18.78 -24.49 2.28
N MET A 522 19.27 -24.59 3.52
CA MET A 522 20.68 -24.39 3.88
C MET A 522 21.57 -25.62 3.55
N LYS A 523 21.03 -26.67 2.90
CA LYS A 523 21.78 -27.90 2.60
C LYS A 523 22.82 -27.75 1.48
N LYS A 524 22.62 -26.78 0.57
CA LYS A 524 23.51 -26.52 -0.57
C LYS A 524 23.56 -25.01 -0.80
N THR A 525 24.60 -24.39 -0.26
CA THR A 525 24.80 -22.94 -0.28
C THR A 525 26.06 -22.58 -1.08
N PHE A 526 26.25 -21.29 -1.35
CA PHE A 526 27.47 -20.76 -1.96
C PHE A 526 27.99 -19.58 -1.12
N PRO A 527 29.25 -19.61 -0.65
CA PRO A 527 29.78 -18.58 0.25
C PRO A 527 29.95 -17.23 -0.47
N LEU A 528 29.41 -16.19 0.14
CA LEU A 528 29.59 -14.79 -0.26
C LEU A 528 30.53 -14.09 0.74
N LYS A 529 30.95 -12.86 0.41
CA LYS A 529 31.81 -12.07 1.30
C LYS A 529 31.03 -11.51 2.49
N GLY A 530 31.69 -11.37 3.65
CA GLY A 530 31.11 -10.76 4.84
C GLY A 530 30.08 -11.63 5.56
N GLY A 531 30.43 -12.88 5.88
CA GLY A 531 29.59 -13.76 6.70
C GLY A 531 28.21 -14.07 6.09
N LYS A 532 28.15 -14.23 4.76
CA LYS A 532 26.91 -14.43 3.98
C LYS A 532 27.00 -15.67 3.12
N GLU A 533 25.86 -16.29 2.85
CA GLU A 533 25.74 -17.43 1.94
C GLU A 533 24.52 -17.27 1.04
N LEU A 534 24.70 -17.47 -0.27
CA LEU A 534 23.62 -17.60 -1.23
C LEU A 534 23.01 -19.00 -1.10
N CYS A 535 21.69 -19.05 -0.91
CA CYS A 535 20.95 -20.29 -0.73
C CYS A 535 19.85 -20.41 -1.79
N TRP A 536 19.65 -21.63 -2.28
CA TRP A 536 18.63 -21.92 -3.29
C TRP A 536 17.34 -22.46 -2.67
N GLY A 537 16.26 -22.30 -3.43
CA GLY A 537 14.92 -22.64 -3.04
C GLY A 537 13.98 -22.66 -4.25
N TYR A 538 12.70 -22.85 -3.99
CA TYR A 538 11.66 -22.74 -5.02
C TYR A 538 10.56 -21.77 -4.57
N HIS A 539 9.99 -21.06 -5.54
CA HIS A 539 8.70 -20.40 -5.43
C HIS A 539 7.58 -21.43 -5.59
N GLN A 540 6.46 -21.21 -4.92
CA GLN A 540 5.24 -21.98 -5.13
C GLN A 540 4.01 -21.08 -4.99
N ALA A 541 3.09 -21.16 -5.95
CA ALA A 541 1.78 -20.51 -5.87
C ALA A 541 0.75 -21.25 -6.73
N ILE A 542 -0.46 -21.42 -6.21
CA ILE A 542 -1.61 -21.89 -7.01
C ILE A 542 -2.16 -20.74 -7.86
N ARG A 543 -2.62 -21.06 -9.07
CA ARG A 543 -3.28 -20.18 -10.03
C ARG A 543 -4.48 -20.88 -10.69
N VAL A 544 -5.57 -20.14 -10.88
CA VAL A 544 -6.61 -20.48 -11.86
C VAL A 544 -6.07 -20.20 -13.25
N ALA A 545 -6.48 -21.00 -14.22
CA ALA A 545 -6.37 -20.74 -15.65
C ALA A 545 -7.61 -21.30 -16.35
N ASP A 546 -7.76 -21.00 -17.64
CA ASP A 546 -8.79 -21.57 -18.53
C ASP A 546 -9.10 -23.05 -18.21
N ARG A 547 -10.25 -23.24 -17.54
CA ARG A 547 -10.88 -24.51 -17.16
C ARG A 547 -10.00 -25.49 -16.35
N LYS A 548 -8.96 -25.01 -15.66
CA LYS A 548 -8.08 -25.85 -14.83
C LYS A 548 -7.29 -25.09 -13.76
N LEU A 549 -6.90 -25.81 -12.72
CA LEU A 549 -6.03 -25.31 -11.66
C LEU A 549 -4.55 -25.63 -11.96
N LEU A 550 -3.65 -24.68 -11.74
CA LEU A 550 -2.22 -24.78 -12.04
C LEU A 550 -1.34 -24.42 -10.84
N MET A 551 -0.31 -25.23 -10.60
CA MET A 551 0.75 -24.95 -9.62
C MET A 551 1.93 -24.27 -10.34
N ASN A 552 2.23 -23.01 -10.03
CA ASN A 552 3.45 -22.37 -10.50
C ASN A 552 4.64 -22.77 -9.62
N VAL A 553 5.75 -23.19 -10.24
CA VAL A 553 7.01 -23.48 -9.54
C VAL A 553 8.18 -22.85 -10.29
N ASP A 554 8.93 -21.96 -9.64
CA ASP A 554 10.12 -21.29 -10.22
C ASP A 554 11.32 -21.39 -9.28
N GLN A 555 12.54 -21.38 -9.83
CA GLN A 555 13.75 -21.37 -9.01
C GLN A 555 13.89 -20.02 -8.27
N ALA A 556 13.89 -20.08 -6.93
CA ALA A 556 14.19 -18.97 -6.05
C ALA A 556 15.63 -19.03 -5.53
N ALA A 557 16.23 -17.87 -5.25
CA ALA A 557 17.53 -17.78 -4.59
C ALA A 557 17.59 -16.52 -3.70
N THR A 558 18.14 -16.64 -2.49
CA THR A 558 18.28 -15.50 -1.57
C THR A 558 19.47 -15.63 -0.64
N VAL A 559 19.90 -14.52 -0.04
CA VAL A 559 21.06 -14.47 0.85
C VAL A 559 20.65 -14.69 2.29
N PHE A 560 21.34 -15.59 2.97
CA PHE A 560 21.28 -15.80 4.40
C PHE A 560 22.62 -15.38 5.03
N TYR A 561 22.61 -15.12 6.34
CA TYR A 561 23.87 -15.03 7.10
C TYR A 561 24.44 -16.43 7.32
N ALA A 562 25.77 -16.55 7.21
CA ALA A 562 26.50 -17.79 7.45
C ALA A 562 26.41 -18.18 8.94
N PRO A 563 26.05 -19.42 9.31
CA PRO A 563 25.96 -19.86 10.70
C PRO A 563 27.36 -20.16 11.27
N LYS A 564 28.09 -19.10 11.65
CA LYS A 564 29.51 -19.12 12.01
C LYS A 564 29.84 -18.07 13.09
N GLU A 565 31.10 -17.99 13.53
CA GLU A 565 31.61 -16.90 14.37
C GLU A 565 31.16 -15.52 13.86
N LEU A 566 30.63 -14.68 14.75
CA LEU A 566 30.20 -13.31 14.46
C LEU A 566 31.32 -12.46 13.84
N MET A 567 32.59 -12.82 14.11
CA MET A 567 33.76 -12.15 13.56
C MET A 567 33.80 -12.13 12.03
N GLU A 568 33.25 -13.14 11.32
CA GLU A 568 33.17 -13.14 9.85
C GLU A 568 32.26 -12.03 9.28
N LEU A 569 31.32 -11.50 10.07
CA LEU A 569 30.54 -10.30 9.73
C LEU A 569 31.27 -9.00 10.09
N VAL A 570 32.00 -9.01 11.21
CA VAL A 570 32.64 -7.81 11.78
C VAL A 570 33.81 -7.33 10.94
N LEU A 571 34.76 -8.22 10.59
CA LEU A 571 35.97 -7.80 9.84
C LEU A 571 35.61 -7.09 8.51
N PRO A 572 34.71 -7.63 7.66
CA PRO A 572 34.40 -7.01 6.38
C PRO A 572 33.47 -5.79 6.52
N SER A 573 32.68 -5.69 7.60
CA SER A 573 31.91 -4.47 7.92
C SER A 573 32.80 -3.29 8.31
N LEU A 574 34.01 -3.58 8.81
CA LEU A 574 35.03 -2.59 9.19
C LEU A 574 36.16 -2.46 8.15
N ASN A 575 36.09 -3.20 7.03
CA ASN A 575 37.17 -3.31 6.02
C ASN A 575 38.54 -3.76 6.61
N ALA A 576 38.53 -4.47 7.74
CA ALA A 576 39.71 -5.05 8.39
C ALA A 576 40.09 -6.42 7.77
N ARG A 577 41.37 -6.81 7.86
CA ARG A 577 41.84 -8.14 7.43
C ARG A 577 41.96 -9.12 8.60
N SER A 578 42.23 -8.60 9.79
CA SER A 578 42.36 -9.33 11.04
C SER A 578 41.72 -8.56 12.20
N ALA A 579 41.29 -9.26 13.25
CA ALA A 579 40.78 -8.64 14.48
C ALA A 579 41.86 -7.79 15.20
N ASN A 580 43.14 -8.00 14.90
CA ASN A 580 44.27 -7.22 15.42
C ASN A 580 44.47 -5.87 14.69
N ASP A 581 43.84 -5.69 13.52
CA ASP A 581 43.89 -4.43 12.76
C ASP A 581 42.93 -3.38 13.36
N ILE A 582 41.90 -3.84 14.09
CA ILE A 582 40.87 -2.99 14.70
C ILE A 582 41.44 -2.37 15.99
N ARG A 583 41.92 -1.14 15.88
CA ARG A 583 42.55 -0.39 16.99
C ARG A 583 41.82 0.93 17.25
N GLY A 584 40.77 0.85 18.06
CA GLY A 584 39.82 1.95 18.26
C GLY A 584 38.87 2.06 17.06
N LEU A 585 37.58 2.24 17.34
CA LEU A 585 36.58 2.53 16.31
C LEU A 585 36.31 4.03 16.30
N SER A 586 36.25 4.64 15.12
CA SER A 586 35.70 5.99 15.01
C SER A 586 34.19 5.97 15.24
N ASP A 587 33.59 7.10 15.62
CA ASP A 587 32.12 7.21 15.75
C ASP A 587 31.36 6.90 14.45
N ARG A 588 32.04 6.96 13.31
CA ARG A 588 31.50 6.54 12.01
C ARG A 588 31.49 5.02 11.89
N ASP A 589 32.60 4.37 12.24
CA ASP A 589 32.76 2.92 12.08
C ASP A 589 32.00 2.15 13.16
N GLY A 590 31.93 2.68 14.39
CA GLY A 590 31.04 2.20 15.45
C GLY A 590 29.57 2.26 15.03
N ARG A 591 29.10 3.39 14.48
CA ARG A 591 27.73 3.50 13.95
C ARG A 591 27.48 2.57 12.76
N ASN A 592 28.46 2.39 11.86
CA ASN A 592 28.34 1.46 10.74
C ASN A 592 28.23 0.00 11.20
N LEU A 593 29.08 -0.41 12.15
CA LEU A 593 29.04 -1.75 12.74
C LEU A 593 27.73 -1.99 13.51
N ALA A 594 27.29 -1.01 14.31
CA ALA A 594 26.01 -1.06 15.00
C ALA A 594 24.82 -1.19 14.02
N ARG A 595 24.85 -0.46 12.89
CA ARG A 595 23.83 -0.56 11.84
C ARG A 595 23.88 -1.91 11.12
N ALA A 596 25.07 -2.50 10.93
CA ALA A 596 25.26 -3.79 10.27
C ALA A 596 24.79 -4.99 11.11
N LEU A 597 25.06 -5.00 12.42
CA LEU A 597 24.73 -6.12 13.32
C LEU A 597 23.31 -6.05 13.92
N ARG A 598 22.63 -4.90 13.85
CA ARG A 598 21.32 -4.67 14.47
C ARG A 598 20.25 -5.64 13.96
N LYS A 599 19.53 -6.26 14.90
CA LYS A 599 18.53 -7.35 14.74
C LYS A 599 19.09 -8.72 14.31
N ILE A 600 20.40 -8.90 14.10
CA ILE A 600 20.97 -10.24 13.87
C ILE A 600 20.89 -11.04 15.18
N GLU A 601 20.35 -12.25 15.12
CA GLU A 601 20.35 -13.22 16.21
C GLU A 601 21.69 -13.97 16.30
N VAL A 602 22.21 -14.09 17.52
CA VAL A 602 23.41 -14.86 17.84
C VAL A 602 23.15 -15.90 18.92
N VAL A 603 23.94 -16.96 18.90
CA VAL A 603 24.04 -17.98 19.96
C VAL A 603 25.36 -17.74 20.71
N PRO A 604 25.36 -17.61 22.04
CA PRO A 604 26.62 -17.53 22.80
C PRO A 604 27.36 -18.87 22.79
N THR A 605 28.67 -18.88 22.56
CA THR A 605 29.47 -20.12 22.49
C THR A 605 29.94 -20.60 23.86
N HIS A 606 30.16 -19.69 24.80
CA HIS A 606 30.68 -19.96 26.15
C HIS A 606 29.73 -20.78 27.05
N ARG A 607 28.49 -21.03 26.62
CA ARG A 607 27.48 -21.84 27.32
C ARG A 607 26.37 -22.24 26.36
N LYS A 608 25.65 -23.33 26.62
CA LYS A 608 24.39 -23.62 25.92
C LYS A 608 23.34 -22.58 26.34
N ASP A 609 22.90 -21.75 25.40
CA ASP A 609 21.86 -20.72 25.60
C ASP A 609 21.04 -20.52 24.30
N ARG A 610 19.83 -19.99 24.43
CA ARG A 610 18.93 -19.70 23.31
C ARG A 610 19.40 -18.48 22.50
N LYS A 611 19.04 -18.44 21.21
CA LYS A 611 19.24 -17.31 20.29
C LYS A 611 18.90 -15.95 20.94
N ARG A 612 19.69 -14.91 20.65
CA ARG A 612 19.45 -13.53 21.10
C ARG A 612 19.72 -12.51 20.00
N ALA A 613 18.79 -11.61 19.74
CA ALA A 613 18.98 -10.50 18.81
C ALA A 613 19.96 -9.45 19.36
N ILE A 614 20.85 -8.94 18.50
CA ILE A 614 21.73 -7.81 18.80
C ILE A 614 20.96 -6.50 18.64
N PHE A 615 21.00 -5.64 19.67
CA PHE A 615 20.32 -4.35 19.70
C PHE A 615 21.24 -3.14 19.50
N GLY A 616 22.55 -3.33 19.69
CA GLY A 616 23.61 -2.32 19.53
C GLY A 616 24.99 -2.87 19.91
N ILE A 617 26.00 -2.01 19.92
CA ILE A 617 27.37 -2.32 20.40
C ILE A 617 27.74 -1.40 21.57
N SER A 618 28.77 -1.74 22.35
CA SER A 618 29.31 -0.86 23.38
C SER A 618 30.12 0.28 22.77
N ALA A 619 30.11 1.45 23.42
CA ALA A 619 30.96 2.58 23.04
C ALA A 619 32.44 2.33 23.37
N GLN A 620 32.71 1.56 24.44
CA GLN A 620 34.05 1.22 24.90
C GLN A 620 34.40 -0.26 24.65
N PRO A 621 35.70 -0.61 24.58
CA PRO A 621 36.19 -2.00 24.54
C PRO A 621 35.72 -2.91 25.69
N ALA A 622 35.88 -4.22 25.53
CA ALA A 622 35.50 -5.23 26.52
C ALA A 622 36.29 -5.15 27.84
N ASN A 623 37.54 -4.67 27.81
CA ASN A 623 38.36 -4.42 29.02
C ASN A 623 38.14 -3.03 29.67
N GLN A 624 37.33 -2.15 29.05
CA GLN A 624 37.02 -0.82 29.57
C GLN A 624 35.53 -0.62 29.88
N THR A 625 34.66 -1.46 29.31
CA THR A 625 33.23 -1.51 29.68
C THR A 625 33.09 -2.16 31.05
N MET A 626 32.76 -1.35 32.06
CA MET A 626 32.52 -1.78 33.43
C MET A 626 31.08 -2.28 33.62
N VAL A 627 30.91 -3.29 34.47
CA VAL A 627 29.61 -3.85 34.87
C VAL A 627 29.60 -4.13 36.38
N ASN A 628 28.54 -3.70 37.05
CA ASN A 628 28.28 -4.07 38.45
C ASN A 628 27.61 -5.44 38.51
N ILE A 629 28.23 -6.40 39.19
CA ILE A 629 27.74 -7.76 39.35
C ILE A 629 27.84 -8.13 40.83
N LYS A 630 26.69 -8.20 41.52
CA LYS A 630 26.58 -8.41 42.98
C LYS A 630 27.28 -7.34 43.84
N GLY A 631 27.36 -6.10 43.38
CA GLY A 631 28.05 -5.01 44.08
C GLY A 631 29.52 -4.85 43.66
N GLU A 632 30.17 -5.89 43.15
CA GLU A 632 31.52 -5.79 42.59
C GLU A 632 31.46 -5.14 41.20
N ASN A 633 32.18 -4.03 41.00
CA ASN A 633 32.30 -3.36 39.71
C ASN A 633 33.58 -3.84 38.98
N MET A 634 33.43 -4.51 37.85
CA MET A 634 34.54 -5.13 37.10
C MET A 634 34.39 -4.93 35.59
N SER A 635 35.47 -5.04 34.81
CA SER A 635 35.32 -5.02 33.35
C SER A 635 34.62 -6.29 32.85
N VAL A 636 33.99 -6.23 31.68
CA VAL A 636 33.39 -7.42 31.07
C VAL A 636 34.47 -8.48 30.75
N ALA A 637 35.70 -8.09 30.41
CA ALA A 637 36.82 -9.00 30.26
C ALA A 637 37.15 -9.75 31.58
N ASP A 638 37.23 -9.03 32.71
CA ASP A 638 37.47 -9.63 34.03
C ASP A 638 36.33 -10.56 34.45
N TYR A 639 35.09 -10.19 34.14
CA TYR A 639 33.93 -11.04 34.41
C TYR A 639 34.00 -12.37 33.66
N PHE A 640 34.33 -12.37 32.37
CA PHE A 640 34.44 -13.60 31.59
C PHE A 640 35.61 -14.49 32.05
N ASN A 641 36.71 -13.87 32.46
CA ASN A 641 37.84 -14.56 33.10
C ASN A 641 37.42 -15.18 34.45
N LYS A 642 37.02 -14.36 35.43
CA LYS A 642 36.61 -14.80 36.79
C LYS A 642 35.47 -15.82 36.79
N ARG A 643 34.43 -15.63 35.95
CA ARG A 643 33.20 -16.43 36.03
C ARG A 643 33.21 -17.69 35.18
N TYR A 644 33.88 -17.69 34.03
CA TYR A 644 33.85 -18.79 33.07
C TYR A 644 35.23 -19.37 32.74
N ASN A 645 36.31 -18.85 33.34
CA ASN A 645 37.70 -19.18 33.01
C ASN A 645 38.04 -18.93 31.52
N VAL A 646 37.41 -17.91 30.91
CA VAL A 646 37.62 -17.53 29.51
C VAL A 646 38.48 -16.27 29.46
N ASN A 647 39.73 -16.42 29.05
CA ASN A 647 40.56 -15.27 28.68
C ASN A 647 40.22 -14.83 27.25
N LEU A 648 39.84 -13.56 27.07
CA LEU A 648 39.49 -13.02 25.75
C LEU A 648 40.75 -12.86 24.88
N ARG A 649 40.66 -13.25 23.60
CA ARG A 649 41.73 -13.03 22.62
C ARG A 649 41.72 -11.59 22.10
N TYR A 650 40.55 -10.94 22.11
CA TYR A 650 40.35 -9.61 21.54
C TYR A 650 39.67 -8.62 22.52
N PRO A 651 40.21 -8.42 23.74
CA PRO A 651 39.62 -7.53 24.74
C PRO A 651 39.50 -6.05 24.32
N GLN A 652 40.25 -5.63 23.29
CA GLN A 652 40.21 -4.30 22.68
C GLN A 652 38.99 -4.05 21.78
N LEU A 653 38.19 -5.08 21.45
CA LEU A 653 36.98 -4.94 20.63
C LEU A 653 35.77 -4.51 21.46
N PRO A 654 34.76 -3.86 20.83
CA PRO A 654 33.48 -3.62 21.49
C PRO A 654 32.70 -4.91 21.74
N LEU A 655 31.74 -4.81 22.62
CA LEU A 655 30.77 -5.85 23.00
C LEU A 655 29.50 -5.68 22.18
N VAL A 656 28.72 -6.75 22.00
CA VAL A 656 27.34 -6.65 21.46
C VAL A 656 26.32 -6.67 22.59
N ASN A 657 25.31 -5.80 22.52
CA ASN A 657 24.19 -5.78 23.45
C ASN A 657 23.09 -6.74 22.96
N VAL A 658 22.83 -7.79 23.73
CA VAL A 658 21.77 -8.78 23.50
C VAL A 658 20.65 -8.72 24.58
N GLY A 659 20.58 -7.59 25.30
CA GLY A 659 19.62 -7.31 26.37
C GLY A 659 18.56 -6.30 25.93
N SER A 660 18.29 -5.30 26.78
CA SER A 660 17.43 -4.16 26.43
C SER A 660 18.21 -3.06 25.72
N LYS A 661 17.50 -2.23 24.94
CA LYS A 661 17.99 -0.91 24.49
C LYS A 661 17.92 0.17 25.58
N ARG A 662 17.24 -0.09 26.70
CA ARG A 662 17.10 0.87 27.80
C ARG A 662 18.40 0.91 28.62
N PRO A 663 18.92 2.11 28.96
CA PRO A 663 20.06 2.26 29.87
C PRO A 663 19.89 1.45 31.16
N GLY A 664 20.98 0.82 31.61
CA GLY A 664 21.02 -0.02 32.81
C GLY A 664 20.31 -1.37 32.66
N LYS A 665 19.89 -1.77 31.45
CA LYS A 665 19.28 -3.08 31.15
C LYS A 665 19.88 -3.75 29.91
N GLU A 666 21.07 -3.33 29.50
CA GLU A 666 21.91 -3.99 28.52
C GLU A 666 22.36 -5.37 29.00
N ASN A 667 22.77 -6.24 28.06
CA ASN A 667 23.40 -7.51 28.37
C ASN A 667 24.54 -7.72 27.37
N TRP A 668 25.77 -7.58 27.84
CA TRP A 668 26.96 -7.49 26.99
C TRP A 668 27.59 -8.86 26.74
N LEU A 669 27.88 -9.17 25.47
CA LEU A 669 28.68 -10.33 25.07
C LEU A 669 29.90 -9.90 24.24
N PRO A 670 31.09 -10.47 24.46
CA PRO A 670 32.23 -10.36 23.55
C PRO A 670 31.91 -10.94 22.18
N ILE A 671 32.29 -10.24 21.11
CA ILE A 671 32.05 -10.63 19.71
C ILE A 671 32.59 -12.05 19.42
N GLU A 672 33.75 -12.40 19.98
CA GLU A 672 34.37 -13.71 19.79
C GLU A 672 33.68 -14.86 20.55
N LEU A 673 32.71 -14.57 21.40
CA LEU A 673 31.90 -15.55 22.13
C LEU A 673 30.47 -15.66 21.58
N CYS A 674 30.27 -15.25 20.32
CA CYS A 674 29.00 -15.27 19.61
C CYS A 674 29.14 -15.94 18.23
N GLU A 675 28.24 -16.88 17.93
CA GLU A 675 28.00 -17.40 16.59
C GLU A 675 26.67 -16.87 16.04
N VAL A 676 26.57 -16.66 14.73
CA VAL A 676 25.34 -16.23 14.06
C VAL A 676 24.34 -17.38 14.00
N ALA A 677 23.11 -17.15 14.42
CA ALA A 677 22.10 -18.20 14.42
C ALA A 677 21.66 -18.58 12.98
N PRO A 678 21.49 -19.88 12.66
CA PRO A 678 21.11 -20.32 11.32
C PRO A 678 19.70 -19.87 10.91
N GLY A 679 19.51 -19.75 9.59
CA GLY A 679 18.22 -19.49 8.94
C GLY A 679 17.81 -18.02 8.83
N GLN A 680 18.71 -17.08 9.11
CA GLN A 680 18.42 -15.64 9.06
C GLN A 680 18.70 -15.04 7.68
N ARG A 681 17.66 -14.48 7.03
CA ARG A 681 17.80 -13.75 5.76
C ARG A 681 18.66 -12.49 5.94
N CYS A 682 19.62 -12.28 5.05
CA CYS A 682 20.38 -11.04 4.98
C CYS A 682 19.62 -10.00 4.12
N ALA A 683 19.16 -8.92 4.74
CA ALA A 683 18.56 -7.78 4.02
C ALA A 683 19.63 -6.85 3.40
N ASN A 684 20.82 -6.78 4.00
CA ASN A 684 21.89 -5.85 3.62
C ASN A 684 22.83 -6.47 2.55
N ILE A 685 22.37 -6.54 1.31
CA ILE A 685 23.14 -7.02 0.15
C ILE A 685 23.88 -5.84 -0.50
N ASN A 686 25.19 -5.94 -0.74
CA ASN A 686 25.97 -4.87 -1.39
C ASN A 686 26.09 -5.09 -2.93
N ASP A 687 26.65 -4.12 -3.66
CA ASP A 687 26.79 -4.19 -5.15
C ASP A 687 27.68 -5.37 -5.63
N LEU A 688 28.70 -5.76 -4.87
CA LEU A 688 29.57 -6.89 -5.19
C LEU A 688 28.88 -8.23 -4.93
N ASP A 689 28.19 -8.34 -3.79
CA ASP A 689 27.31 -9.47 -3.49
C ASP A 689 26.26 -9.61 -4.60
N THR A 690 25.62 -8.52 -5.00
CA THR A 690 24.60 -8.48 -6.06
C THR A 690 25.16 -8.97 -7.40
N ALA A 691 26.36 -8.54 -7.79
CA ALA A 691 27.00 -9.02 -9.01
C ALA A 691 27.31 -10.53 -8.96
N GLU A 692 27.74 -11.04 -7.80
CA GLU A 692 28.00 -12.46 -7.60
C GLU A 692 26.71 -13.30 -7.59
N ILE A 693 25.66 -12.83 -6.92
CA ILE A 693 24.35 -13.50 -6.90
C ILE A 693 23.78 -13.57 -8.31
N ILE A 694 23.84 -12.48 -9.09
CA ILE A 694 23.45 -12.49 -10.51
C ILE A 694 24.27 -13.54 -11.27
N ARG A 695 25.58 -13.61 -11.06
CA ARG A 695 26.46 -14.61 -11.71
C ARG A 695 26.03 -16.05 -11.40
N GLN A 696 25.73 -16.36 -10.14
CA GLN A 696 25.37 -17.71 -9.68
C GLN A 696 23.92 -18.12 -9.99
N THR A 697 23.01 -17.15 -10.20
CA THR A 697 21.57 -17.40 -10.45
C THR A 697 21.15 -17.29 -11.92
N SER A 698 22.02 -16.79 -12.79
CA SER A 698 21.75 -16.60 -14.23
C SER A 698 21.79 -17.89 -15.04
N GLN A 699 20.85 -18.80 -14.81
CA GLN A 699 20.73 -20.04 -15.58
C GLN A 699 20.14 -19.80 -16.99
N PRO A 700 20.75 -20.36 -18.06
CA PRO A 700 20.11 -20.46 -19.37
C PRO A 700 18.79 -21.25 -19.31
N PRO A 701 17.84 -21.02 -20.25
CA PRO A 701 16.48 -21.56 -20.19
C PRO A 701 16.41 -23.06 -19.91
N ARG A 702 17.11 -23.87 -20.70
CA ARG A 702 17.16 -25.33 -20.52
C ARG A 702 17.66 -25.75 -19.13
N ALA A 703 18.70 -25.12 -18.61
CA ALA A 703 19.24 -25.45 -17.29
C ALA A 703 18.27 -25.03 -16.16
N ARG A 704 17.51 -23.95 -16.36
CA ARG A 704 16.43 -23.54 -15.44
C ARG A 704 15.25 -24.51 -15.49
N GLN A 705 14.86 -24.94 -16.69
CA GLN A 705 13.81 -25.92 -16.93
C GLN A 705 14.13 -27.26 -16.24
N GLU A 706 15.33 -27.80 -16.48
CA GLU A 706 15.86 -29.00 -15.82
C GLU A 706 15.88 -28.82 -14.29
N THR A 707 16.31 -27.66 -13.79
CA THR A 707 16.31 -27.37 -12.34
C THR A 707 14.90 -27.32 -11.73
N ILE A 708 13.91 -26.74 -12.41
CA ILE A 708 12.52 -26.63 -11.91
C ILE A 708 11.88 -28.02 -11.80
N ILE A 709 12.07 -28.88 -12.80
CA ILE A 709 11.57 -30.27 -12.78
C ILE A 709 12.18 -31.03 -11.59
N ASP A 710 13.49 -30.88 -11.35
CA ASP A 710 14.14 -31.50 -10.19
C ASP A 710 13.71 -30.87 -8.85
N GLN A 711 13.26 -29.62 -8.83
CA GLN A 711 12.68 -29.00 -7.64
C GLN A 711 11.29 -29.54 -7.31
N VAL A 712 10.44 -29.77 -8.31
CA VAL A 712 9.13 -30.45 -8.12
C VAL A 712 9.30 -31.86 -7.55
N ARG A 713 10.25 -32.64 -8.10
CA ARG A 713 10.64 -33.95 -7.57
C ARG A 713 11.13 -33.89 -6.11
N GLN A 714 11.92 -32.87 -5.77
CA GLN A 714 12.48 -32.71 -4.41
C GLN A 714 11.48 -32.17 -3.38
N ALA A 715 10.50 -31.36 -3.80
CA ALA A 715 9.38 -30.98 -2.95
C ALA A 715 8.57 -32.22 -2.55
N GLY A 716 8.26 -33.06 -3.56
CA GLY A 716 7.65 -34.37 -3.38
C GLY A 716 6.12 -34.38 -3.36
N PHE A 717 5.47 -33.44 -4.06
CA PHE A 717 4.02 -33.20 -4.01
C PHE A 717 3.17 -34.48 -4.25
N GLU A 718 3.59 -35.39 -5.12
CA GLU A 718 2.94 -36.68 -5.37
C GLU A 718 2.81 -37.56 -4.11
N ASN A 719 3.72 -37.40 -3.15
CA ASN A 719 3.78 -38.16 -1.90
C ASN A 719 3.54 -37.26 -0.67
N ASP A 720 2.97 -36.07 -0.87
CA ASP A 720 2.61 -35.16 0.24
C ASP A 720 1.26 -35.61 0.85
N PRO A 721 1.24 -36.09 2.11
CA PRO A 721 0.03 -36.63 2.70
C PRO A 721 -0.96 -35.54 3.14
N TYR A 722 -0.57 -34.26 3.10
CA TYR A 722 -1.51 -33.15 3.28
C TYR A 722 -2.23 -32.84 1.97
N LEU A 723 -1.52 -32.78 0.84
CA LEU A 723 -2.16 -32.66 -0.49
C LEU A 723 -3.15 -33.81 -0.73
N ALA A 724 -2.75 -35.04 -0.46
CA ALA A 724 -3.61 -36.22 -0.59
C ALA A 724 -4.86 -36.16 0.31
N ALA A 725 -4.76 -35.57 1.51
CA ALA A 725 -5.91 -35.42 2.41
C ALA A 725 -6.91 -34.34 1.95
N PHE A 726 -6.44 -33.35 1.19
CA PHE A 726 -7.27 -32.35 0.50
C PHE A 726 -7.66 -32.81 -0.93
N GLY A 727 -7.39 -34.08 -1.28
CA GLY A 727 -7.70 -34.65 -2.60
C GLY A 727 -6.94 -34.04 -3.79
N MET A 728 -5.88 -33.29 -3.50
CA MET A 728 -5.10 -32.54 -4.50
C MET A 728 -4.04 -33.43 -5.13
N LYS A 729 -3.98 -33.46 -6.47
CA LYS A 729 -2.96 -34.18 -7.23
C LYS A 729 -2.21 -33.24 -8.18
N VAL A 730 -0.92 -33.05 -7.95
CA VAL A 730 -0.05 -32.20 -8.78
C VAL A 730 0.70 -33.06 -9.80
N GLU A 731 0.64 -32.68 -11.08
CA GLU A 731 1.42 -33.35 -12.14
C GLU A 731 2.93 -33.06 -12.04
N GLN A 732 3.75 -33.94 -12.65
CA GLN A 732 5.22 -33.77 -12.70
C GLN A 732 5.75 -33.33 -14.09
N ARG A 733 4.87 -33.11 -15.06
CA ARG A 733 5.23 -32.53 -16.38
C ARG A 733 4.93 -31.04 -16.40
N LEU A 734 5.75 -30.29 -17.15
CA LEU A 734 5.49 -28.90 -17.45
C LEU A 734 4.25 -28.77 -18.34
N GLU A 735 3.35 -27.87 -17.98
CA GLU A 735 2.18 -27.55 -18.78
C GLU A 735 2.61 -27.02 -20.16
N THR A 736 1.87 -27.39 -21.20
CA THR A 736 2.17 -27.01 -22.58
C THR A 736 1.08 -26.08 -23.09
N THR A 737 1.47 -24.91 -23.60
CA THR A 737 0.54 -23.90 -24.12
C THR A 737 0.94 -23.47 -25.54
N GLU A 738 -0.05 -23.00 -26.29
CA GLU A 738 0.18 -22.32 -27.56
C GLU A 738 0.49 -20.84 -27.32
N ALA A 739 1.25 -20.25 -28.22
CA ALA A 739 1.66 -18.86 -28.16
C ALA A 739 1.77 -18.30 -29.58
N ARG A 740 1.53 -17.00 -29.76
CA ARG A 740 1.63 -16.33 -31.07
C ARG A 740 2.80 -15.36 -31.08
N VAL A 741 3.60 -15.38 -32.13
CA VAL A 741 4.75 -14.48 -32.32
C VAL A 741 4.34 -13.34 -33.24
N MET A 742 4.23 -12.14 -32.68
CA MET A 742 4.00 -10.90 -33.41
C MET A 742 5.28 -10.39 -34.06
N ASP A 743 5.13 -9.81 -35.26
CA ASP A 743 6.23 -9.27 -36.05
C ASP A 743 6.78 -7.96 -35.43
N PRO A 744 8.10 -7.69 -35.49
CA PRO A 744 8.68 -6.45 -34.97
C PRO A 744 8.47 -5.27 -35.95
N PRO A 745 8.24 -4.04 -35.43
CA PRO A 745 8.10 -2.83 -36.24
C PRO A 745 9.43 -2.32 -36.81
N ASP A 746 9.39 -1.68 -37.99
CA ASP A 746 10.48 -0.91 -38.59
C ASP A 746 10.80 0.33 -37.73
N VAL A 747 12.04 0.44 -37.25
CA VAL A 747 12.50 1.61 -36.48
C VAL A 747 13.07 2.66 -37.45
N GLN A 748 12.36 3.78 -37.57
CA GLN A 748 12.69 4.87 -38.48
C GLN A 748 13.61 5.91 -37.84
N TYR A 749 14.73 6.17 -38.52
CA TYR A 749 15.68 7.24 -38.28
C TYR A 749 15.58 8.29 -39.41
N ALA A 750 16.24 9.45 -39.28
CA ALA A 750 16.15 10.52 -40.29
C ALA A 750 16.63 10.11 -41.70
N ASN A 751 17.49 9.09 -41.80
CA ASN A 751 18.12 8.67 -43.05
C ASN A 751 17.90 7.20 -43.43
N VAL A 752 17.28 6.38 -42.57
CA VAL A 752 17.15 4.92 -42.77
C VAL A 752 16.02 4.35 -41.92
N SER A 753 15.33 3.32 -42.43
CA SER A 753 14.46 2.44 -41.64
C SER A 753 15.21 1.14 -41.36
N GLU A 754 15.21 0.66 -40.12
CA GLU A 754 15.85 -0.61 -39.76
C GLU A 754 14.88 -1.54 -39.02
N ARG A 755 14.64 -2.72 -39.61
CA ARG A 755 13.83 -3.76 -38.98
C ARG A 755 14.64 -4.50 -37.89
N PRO A 756 14.24 -4.49 -36.61
CA PRO A 756 14.99 -5.11 -35.53
C PRO A 756 15.06 -6.63 -35.64
N SER A 757 16.24 -7.20 -35.41
CA SER A 757 16.45 -8.65 -35.36
C SER A 757 16.54 -9.12 -33.91
N GLY A 758 15.65 -10.02 -33.48
CA GLY A 758 15.62 -10.49 -32.09
C GLY A 758 15.47 -9.35 -31.08
N GLY A 759 14.62 -8.35 -31.40
CA GLY A 759 14.39 -7.16 -30.58
C GLY A 759 15.62 -6.25 -30.44
N GLN A 760 16.55 -6.26 -31.40
CA GLN A 760 17.83 -5.53 -31.34
C GLN A 760 18.17 -4.90 -32.70
N TRP A 761 18.72 -3.69 -32.65
CA TRP A 761 19.29 -2.98 -33.80
C TRP A 761 20.52 -2.16 -33.35
N ASN A 762 21.12 -1.39 -34.26
CA ASN A 762 22.33 -0.63 -33.97
C ASN A 762 22.31 0.79 -34.57
N LEU A 763 23.09 1.71 -33.99
CA LEU A 763 23.18 3.12 -34.41
C LEU A 763 24.18 3.37 -35.55
N ARG A 764 24.78 2.33 -36.14
CA ARG A 764 25.79 2.51 -37.17
C ARG A 764 25.18 3.18 -38.40
N ASP A 765 25.79 4.28 -38.82
CA ASP A 765 25.44 5.06 -39.99
C ASP A 765 23.97 5.60 -39.97
N LYS A 766 23.43 5.84 -38.76
CA LYS A 766 22.08 6.37 -38.51
C LYS A 766 22.08 7.78 -37.91
N ARG A 767 21.07 8.59 -38.25
CA ARG A 767 20.84 9.94 -37.72
C ARG A 767 19.51 10.07 -37.00
N PHE A 768 19.51 10.78 -35.87
CA PHE A 768 18.31 11.02 -35.07
C PHE A 768 17.24 11.76 -35.90
N VAL A 769 15.97 11.37 -35.74
CA VAL A 769 14.81 11.98 -36.42
C VAL A 769 14.73 13.48 -36.16
N GLU A 770 15.03 13.89 -34.93
CA GLU A 770 15.11 15.28 -34.51
C GLU A 770 16.38 15.42 -33.65
N GLY A 771 17.44 15.95 -34.26
CA GLY A 771 18.72 16.17 -33.59
C GLY A 771 18.74 17.52 -32.90
N ALA A 772 18.95 17.54 -31.58
CA ALA A 772 19.08 18.76 -30.80
C ALA A 772 20.40 19.51 -31.10
N THR A 773 20.46 20.78 -30.69
CA THR A 773 21.64 21.64 -30.87
C THR A 773 22.15 22.16 -29.52
N MET A 774 23.41 21.83 -29.20
CA MET A 774 24.07 22.18 -27.95
C MET A 774 25.18 23.22 -28.17
N ARG A 775 24.99 24.41 -27.58
CA ARG A 775 25.83 25.61 -27.71
C ARG A 775 26.56 25.97 -26.44
N ASN A 776 25.93 25.78 -25.28
CA ASN A 776 26.49 26.17 -24.00
C ASN A 776 26.40 25.02 -22.98
N TRP A 777 27.54 24.38 -22.72
CA TRP A 777 27.63 23.21 -21.85
C TRP A 777 29.00 23.13 -21.17
N GLY A 778 29.05 22.41 -20.05
CA GLY A 778 30.23 22.30 -19.20
C GLY A 778 30.51 20.89 -18.71
N VAL A 779 31.72 20.69 -18.18
CA VAL A 779 32.20 19.42 -17.63
C VAL A 779 32.79 19.64 -16.23
N VAL A 780 32.23 18.95 -15.23
CA VAL A 780 32.76 18.90 -13.86
C VAL A 780 33.48 17.58 -13.65
N ILE A 781 34.74 17.62 -13.21
CA ILE A 781 35.58 16.43 -13.03
C ILE A 781 35.81 16.18 -11.53
N THR A 782 35.21 15.10 -11.00
CA THR A 782 35.37 14.60 -9.62
C THR A 782 36.08 13.23 -9.58
N ALA A 783 36.78 12.89 -10.66
CA ALA A 783 37.49 11.63 -10.84
C ALA A 783 39.00 11.87 -10.96
N ASN A 784 39.79 10.89 -10.54
CA ASN A 784 41.23 10.87 -10.80
C ASN A 784 41.46 10.43 -12.27
N VAL A 785 41.37 11.41 -13.18
CA VAL A 785 41.63 11.33 -14.62
C VAL A 785 42.32 12.63 -15.05
N SER A 786 43.18 12.61 -16.06
CA SER A 786 43.76 13.87 -16.54
C SER A 786 42.73 14.65 -17.37
N GLU A 787 42.81 15.97 -17.35
CA GLU A 787 41.98 16.81 -18.22
C GLU A 787 42.17 16.45 -19.70
N ARG A 788 43.40 16.07 -20.09
CA ARG A 788 43.73 15.57 -21.44
C ARG A 788 42.94 14.31 -21.83
N ASP A 789 42.70 13.39 -20.89
CA ASP A 789 41.86 12.20 -21.12
C ASP A 789 40.40 12.62 -21.36
N VAL A 790 39.90 13.57 -20.56
CA VAL A 790 38.53 14.09 -20.66
C VAL A 790 38.32 14.85 -21.96
N GLN A 791 39.24 15.73 -22.36
CA GLN A 791 39.24 16.39 -23.67
C GLN A 791 39.28 15.36 -24.82
N GLY A 792 40.02 14.26 -24.66
CA GLY A 792 40.03 13.14 -25.61
C GLY A 792 38.67 12.46 -25.76
N PHE A 793 38.01 12.17 -24.64
CA PHE A 793 36.64 11.66 -24.62
C PHE A 793 35.63 12.64 -25.23
N VAL A 794 35.75 13.94 -24.92
CA VAL A 794 34.89 15.01 -25.47
C VAL A 794 34.99 15.06 -26.99
N ARG A 795 36.20 15.06 -27.57
CA ARG A 795 36.38 15.02 -29.05
C ARG A 795 35.69 13.81 -29.68
N ASN A 796 35.86 12.62 -29.10
CA ASN A 796 35.23 11.39 -29.60
C ASN A 796 33.69 11.42 -29.44
N LEU A 797 33.16 12.09 -28.42
CA LEU A 797 31.73 12.28 -28.23
C LEU A 797 31.14 13.29 -29.24
N VAL A 798 31.85 14.38 -29.51
CA VAL A 798 31.42 15.41 -30.49
C VAL A 798 31.40 14.85 -31.92
N ASP A 799 32.43 14.09 -32.31
CA ASP A 799 32.45 13.34 -33.58
C ASP A 799 31.25 12.38 -33.71
N MET A 800 30.97 11.62 -32.65
CA MET A 800 29.85 10.68 -32.63
C MET A 800 28.48 11.38 -32.63
N ALA A 801 28.37 12.53 -31.96
CA ALA A 801 27.18 13.36 -31.96
C ALA A 801 26.89 13.90 -33.37
N GLY A 802 27.87 14.52 -34.02
CA GLY A 802 27.75 15.04 -35.38
C GLY A 802 27.42 13.96 -36.41
N LYS A 803 27.98 12.75 -36.27
CA LYS A 803 27.59 11.58 -37.08
C LYS A 803 26.13 11.19 -36.85
N SER A 804 25.71 11.14 -35.57
CA SER A 804 24.32 10.84 -35.16
C SER A 804 23.30 11.96 -35.44
N GLY A 805 23.74 13.14 -35.90
CA GLY A 805 22.87 14.30 -36.15
C GLY A 805 22.59 15.20 -34.93
N LEU A 806 23.17 14.90 -33.76
CA LEU A 806 23.17 15.77 -32.59
C LEU A 806 24.24 16.85 -32.79
N THR A 807 23.84 18.10 -32.95
CA THR A 807 24.77 19.20 -33.27
C THR A 807 25.39 19.76 -32.00
N ILE A 808 26.71 19.71 -31.87
CA ILE A 808 27.44 20.32 -30.75
C ILE A 808 28.30 21.45 -31.32
N GLU A 809 27.81 22.68 -31.23
CA GLU A 809 28.49 23.88 -31.76
C GLU A 809 29.74 24.22 -30.94
N ASP A 810 29.65 24.12 -29.61
CA ASP A 810 30.82 24.32 -28.74
C ASP A 810 31.59 23.02 -28.51
N SER A 811 32.62 22.80 -29.33
CA SER A 811 33.56 21.69 -29.16
C SER A 811 34.54 21.87 -27.98
N ASN A 812 34.53 23.03 -27.30
CA ASN A 812 35.40 23.31 -26.15
C ASN A 812 34.56 23.78 -24.94
N PRO A 813 33.89 22.86 -24.23
CA PRO A 813 33.06 23.18 -23.05
C PRO A 813 33.88 23.88 -21.96
N HIS A 814 33.19 24.57 -21.05
CA HIS A 814 33.83 25.04 -19.82
C HIS A 814 34.15 23.82 -18.93
N MET A 815 35.36 23.72 -18.38
CA MET A 815 35.82 22.55 -17.62
C MET A 815 36.31 22.96 -16.22
N ILE A 816 35.74 22.35 -15.18
CA ILE A 816 36.13 22.52 -13.77
C ILE A 816 36.71 21.20 -13.25
N HIS A 817 37.91 21.24 -12.68
CA HIS A 817 38.57 20.07 -12.10
C HIS A 817 38.64 20.18 -10.57
N MET A 818 38.17 19.16 -9.84
CA MET A 818 38.09 19.20 -8.37
C MET A 818 39.43 19.52 -7.68
N ASP A 819 40.56 19.04 -8.22
CA ASP A 819 41.91 19.34 -7.71
C ASP A 819 42.26 20.85 -7.67
N GLN A 820 41.59 21.68 -8.49
CA GLN A 820 41.74 23.15 -8.48
C GLN A 820 41.03 23.79 -7.27
N TYR A 821 40.02 23.11 -6.70
CA TYR A 821 39.12 23.59 -5.66
C TYR A 821 39.13 22.64 -4.45
N ARG A 822 40.28 22.59 -3.77
CA ARG A 822 40.52 21.67 -2.65
C ARG A 822 39.50 21.88 -1.52
N GLY A 823 38.72 20.85 -1.23
CA GLY A 823 37.71 20.83 -0.16
C GLY A 823 36.27 21.03 -0.65
N SER A 824 36.07 21.60 -1.84
CA SER A 824 34.73 21.82 -2.40
C SER A 824 33.99 20.54 -2.72
N GLN A 825 32.68 20.53 -2.44
CA GLN A 825 31.80 19.42 -2.79
C GLN A 825 31.31 19.50 -4.25
N VAL A 826 30.83 18.37 -4.79
CA VAL A 826 30.37 18.30 -6.19
C VAL A 826 29.26 19.32 -6.51
N GLU A 827 28.44 19.66 -5.53
CA GLU A 827 27.40 20.69 -5.63
C GLU A 827 27.97 22.09 -5.87
N GLU A 828 29.05 22.46 -5.17
CA GLU A 828 29.74 23.74 -5.35
C GLU A 828 30.38 23.82 -6.73
N LEU A 829 31.04 22.74 -7.17
CA LEU A 829 31.65 22.66 -8.51
C LEU A 829 30.58 22.80 -9.61
N MET A 830 29.39 22.22 -9.41
CA MET A 830 28.26 22.37 -10.34
C MET A 830 27.66 23.79 -10.31
N LYS A 831 27.54 24.42 -9.14
CA LYS A 831 27.12 25.83 -9.01
C LYS A 831 28.10 26.78 -9.71
N MET A 832 29.41 26.61 -9.50
CA MET A 832 30.44 27.41 -10.19
C MET A 832 30.38 27.19 -11.71
N CYS A 833 30.31 25.94 -12.16
CA CYS A 833 30.18 25.62 -13.59
C CYS A 833 28.91 26.25 -14.18
N HIS A 834 27.78 26.25 -13.46
CA HIS A 834 26.54 26.87 -13.92
C HIS A 834 26.66 28.40 -14.07
N SER A 835 27.28 29.08 -13.10
CA SER A 835 27.54 30.52 -13.17
C SER A 835 28.45 30.90 -14.33
N GLU A 836 29.54 30.16 -14.55
CA GLU A 836 30.46 30.34 -15.69
C GLU A 836 29.77 30.10 -17.04
N LEU A 837 28.85 29.12 -17.12
CA LEU A 837 28.03 28.93 -18.31
C LEU A 837 27.03 30.09 -18.49
N LYS A 838 26.41 30.64 -17.44
CA LYS A 838 25.55 31.83 -17.54
C LYS A 838 26.33 33.09 -17.96
N ALA A 839 27.61 33.22 -17.59
CA ALA A 839 28.49 34.32 -18.01
C ALA A 839 29.00 34.18 -19.46
N ARG A 840 28.89 33.01 -20.09
CA ARG A 840 29.25 32.79 -21.50
C ARG A 840 28.14 33.31 -22.41
N ASN A 841 28.48 34.21 -23.34
CA ASN A 841 27.61 34.70 -24.42
C ASN A 841 27.32 33.61 -25.48
N LYS A 842 26.71 32.48 -25.09
CA LYS A 842 26.36 31.32 -25.94
C LYS A 842 24.90 30.85 -25.76
N GLY A 843 24.06 31.68 -25.11
CA GLY A 843 22.69 31.31 -24.71
C GLY A 843 22.62 30.65 -23.33
N PRO A 844 21.44 30.20 -22.88
CA PRO A 844 21.29 29.57 -21.56
C PRO A 844 22.12 28.27 -21.45
N PRO A 845 22.56 27.87 -20.24
CA PRO A 845 23.25 26.60 -20.03
C PRO A 845 22.33 25.40 -20.35
N GLN A 846 22.80 24.46 -21.17
CA GLN A 846 21.98 23.35 -21.68
C GLN A 846 22.35 21.97 -21.09
N LEU A 847 23.60 21.76 -20.69
CA LEU A 847 24.04 20.48 -20.13
C LEU A 847 25.25 20.66 -19.18
N ILE A 848 25.21 19.96 -18.05
CA ILE A 848 26.40 19.73 -17.21
C ILE A 848 26.77 18.24 -17.27
N MET A 849 27.91 17.93 -17.89
CA MET A 849 28.50 16.59 -17.82
C MET A 849 29.29 16.45 -16.52
N VAL A 850 29.16 15.32 -15.82
CA VAL A 850 29.93 15.09 -14.58
C VAL A 850 30.72 13.79 -14.67
N ILE A 851 32.06 13.89 -14.59
CA ILE A 851 32.96 12.74 -14.62
C ILE A 851 33.19 12.23 -13.20
N LYS A 852 32.52 11.12 -12.85
CA LYS A 852 32.62 10.46 -11.54
C LYS A 852 33.75 9.43 -11.53
N GLN A 853 34.41 9.26 -10.38
CA GLN A 853 35.40 8.21 -10.19
C GLN A 853 34.81 6.81 -10.46
N ASP A 854 33.64 6.53 -9.89
CA ASP A 854 32.97 5.23 -9.97
C ASP A 854 31.42 5.34 -9.93
N LYS A 855 30.76 4.19 -9.76
CA LYS A 855 29.31 4.02 -9.70
C LYS A 855 28.68 4.28 -8.31
N SER A 856 29.43 4.81 -7.34
CA SER A 856 28.92 5.14 -5.99
C SER A 856 27.64 5.96 -6.02
N VAL A 857 26.71 5.61 -5.13
CA VAL A 857 25.34 6.16 -5.11
C VAL A 857 25.28 7.58 -4.55
N GLY A 858 25.94 7.86 -3.41
CA GLY A 858 25.88 9.18 -2.75
C GLY A 858 26.24 10.33 -3.69
N SER A 859 27.47 10.30 -4.24
CA SER A 859 27.93 11.28 -5.22
C SER A 859 27.14 11.30 -6.54
N TYR A 860 26.21 10.37 -6.80
CA TYR A 860 25.25 10.47 -7.89
C TYR A 860 23.93 11.15 -7.46
N SER A 861 23.48 10.90 -6.22
CA SER A 861 22.34 11.56 -5.60
C SER A 861 22.51 13.07 -5.58
N ASP A 862 23.66 13.55 -5.10
CA ASP A 862 23.92 14.98 -4.94
C ASP A 862 24.00 15.71 -6.28
N ILE A 863 24.63 15.09 -7.30
CA ILE A 863 24.60 15.58 -8.69
C ILE A 863 23.16 15.71 -9.19
N LYS A 864 22.28 14.76 -8.86
CA LYS A 864 20.91 14.72 -9.36
C LYS A 864 19.93 15.63 -8.65
N ARG A 865 20.05 15.79 -7.32
CA ARG A 865 19.39 16.87 -6.58
C ARG A 865 19.82 18.22 -7.16
N MET A 866 21.13 18.47 -7.23
CA MET A 866 21.67 19.74 -7.72
C MET A 866 21.28 20.06 -9.17
N SER A 867 21.32 19.11 -10.11
CA SER A 867 20.90 19.39 -11.48
C SER A 867 19.39 19.50 -11.66
N ASP A 868 18.63 18.58 -11.05
CA ASP A 868 17.22 18.39 -11.41
C ASP A 868 16.28 19.28 -10.55
N THR A 869 16.68 19.70 -9.35
CA THR A 869 15.85 20.58 -8.47
C THR A 869 16.44 21.97 -8.27
N VAL A 870 17.76 22.13 -8.19
CA VAL A 870 18.39 23.42 -7.80
C VAL A 870 18.87 24.26 -8.98
N LEU A 871 19.47 23.67 -10.02
CA LEU A 871 20.09 24.41 -11.12
C LEU A 871 19.21 24.56 -12.37
N GLY A 872 18.21 23.69 -12.56
CA GLY A 872 17.35 23.69 -13.75
C GLY A 872 17.99 23.17 -15.04
N VAL A 873 19.21 22.63 -14.97
CA VAL A 873 20.02 22.25 -16.14
C VAL A 873 20.23 20.73 -16.19
N PRO A 874 19.88 20.03 -17.29
CA PRO A 874 20.06 18.58 -17.38
C PRO A 874 21.51 18.13 -17.14
N SER A 875 21.70 17.09 -16.34
CA SER A 875 23.04 16.49 -16.13
C SER A 875 23.23 15.10 -16.73
N GLN A 876 24.45 14.86 -17.20
CA GLN A 876 24.90 13.59 -17.77
C GLN A 876 26.17 13.07 -17.09
N CYS A 877 26.00 12.14 -16.16
CA CYS A 877 27.10 11.51 -15.44
C CYS A 877 27.83 10.48 -16.33
N ILE A 878 29.17 10.47 -16.28
CA ILE A 878 30.06 9.52 -16.97
C ILE A 878 31.02 8.94 -15.92
N VAL A 879 31.37 7.65 -16.02
CA VAL A 879 32.35 7.02 -15.12
C VAL A 879 33.73 7.02 -15.74
N SER A 880 34.76 7.34 -14.95
CA SER A 880 36.19 7.44 -15.33
C SER A 880 36.69 6.34 -16.29
N GLN A 881 36.31 5.08 -16.06
CA GLN A 881 36.65 3.92 -16.89
C GLN A 881 36.20 4.05 -18.35
N HIS A 882 35.07 4.73 -18.59
CA HIS A 882 34.53 4.97 -19.93
C HIS A 882 35.17 6.18 -20.60
N VAL A 883 35.65 7.17 -19.84
CA VAL A 883 36.47 8.29 -20.37
C VAL A 883 37.77 7.73 -20.96
N ARG A 884 38.53 6.98 -20.16
CA ARG A 884 39.83 6.39 -20.56
C ARG A 884 39.76 5.41 -21.73
N SER A 885 38.57 4.92 -22.09
CA SER A 885 38.38 3.94 -23.18
C SER A 885 37.52 4.44 -24.35
N ALA A 886 36.79 5.55 -24.20
CA ALA A 886 36.08 6.33 -25.22
C ALA A 886 35.44 5.52 -26.38
N LYS A 887 34.84 4.35 -26.08
CA LYS A 887 34.39 3.40 -27.10
C LYS A 887 33.24 4.01 -27.94
N PRO A 888 33.27 3.95 -29.29
CA PRO A 888 32.24 4.57 -30.14
C PRO A 888 30.80 4.21 -29.77
N GLN A 889 30.51 2.93 -29.51
CA GLN A 889 29.16 2.48 -29.08
C GLN A 889 28.75 3.06 -27.71
N TYR A 890 29.69 3.33 -26.80
CA TYR A 890 29.39 4.00 -25.54
C TYR A 890 29.05 5.48 -25.79
N CYS A 891 29.84 6.18 -26.61
CA CYS A 891 29.57 7.56 -27.00
C CYS A 891 28.19 7.68 -27.68
N ALA A 892 27.85 6.80 -28.63
CA ALA A 892 26.54 6.80 -29.28
C ALA A 892 25.38 6.56 -28.29
N ASN A 893 25.56 5.65 -27.32
CA ASN A 893 24.60 5.40 -26.23
C ASN A 893 24.54 6.52 -25.17
N VAL A 894 25.45 7.50 -25.22
CA VAL A 894 25.40 8.75 -24.46
C VAL A 894 24.71 9.83 -25.31
N CYS A 895 25.01 9.93 -26.61
CA CYS A 895 24.32 10.83 -27.54
C CYS A 895 22.80 10.61 -27.54
N LEU A 896 22.32 9.36 -27.52
CA LEU A 896 20.89 9.03 -27.33
C LEU A 896 20.26 9.76 -26.13
N LYS A 897 20.98 9.83 -25.01
CA LYS A 897 20.47 10.39 -23.75
C LYS A 897 20.58 11.91 -23.71
N ILE A 898 21.63 12.47 -24.28
CA ILE A 898 21.79 13.92 -24.42
C ILE A 898 20.70 14.46 -25.36
N ASN A 899 20.43 13.79 -26.48
CA ASN A 899 19.43 14.25 -27.45
C ASN A 899 18.02 14.36 -26.83
N MET A 900 17.54 13.34 -26.10
CA MET A 900 16.23 13.40 -25.43
C MET A 900 16.19 14.40 -24.26
N LYS A 901 17.32 14.63 -23.57
CA LYS A 901 17.42 15.65 -22.50
C LYS A 901 17.41 17.08 -23.02
N LEU A 902 17.81 17.27 -24.27
CA LEU A 902 17.73 18.52 -25.01
C LEU A 902 16.48 18.54 -25.93
N SER A 903 15.44 17.81 -25.53
CA SER A 903 14.12 17.74 -26.16
C SER A 903 14.08 17.31 -27.64
N GLY A 904 15.13 16.68 -28.15
CA GLY A 904 15.16 16.02 -29.46
C GLY A 904 14.40 14.69 -29.51
N LYS A 905 14.52 13.97 -30.63
CA LYS A 905 13.83 12.71 -30.91
C LYS A 905 14.76 11.73 -31.61
N ASN A 906 15.08 10.62 -30.95
CA ASN A 906 16.07 9.66 -31.45
C ASN A 906 15.59 8.87 -32.67
N SER A 907 14.39 8.29 -32.58
CA SER A 907 13.74 7.47 -33.61
C SER A 907 12.23 7.48 -33.40
N ILE A 908 11.49 7.11 -34.44
CA ILE A 908 10.05 6.81 -34.38
C ILE A 908 9.82 5.40 -34.93
N LEU A 909 8.61 4.87 -34.79
CA LEU A 909 8.21 3.67 -35.54
C LEU A 909 7.65 4.08 -36.91
N ARG A 910 7.71 3.17 -37.87
CA ARG A 910 7.18 3.38 -39.21
C ARG A 910 5.72 2.94 -39.33
N GLU A 911 5.37 1.86 -38.64
CA GLU A 911 4.01 1.37 -38.48
C GLU A 911 3.23 2.26 -37.52
N ASP A 912 1.97 2.56 -37.87
CA ASP A 912 1.07 3.30 -37.00
C ASP A 912 0.82 2.54 -35.69
N LEU A 913 0.84 3.28 -34.58
CA LEU A 913 0.47 2.77 -33.26
C LEU A 913 -1.08 2.69 -33.17
N PRO A 914 -1.67 1.54 -32.81
CA PRO A 914 -3.12 1.39 -32.68
C PRO A 914 -3.74 2.47 -31.79
N LEU A 915 -4.85 3.05 -32.23
CA LEU A 915 -5.54 4.24 -31.71
C LEU A 915 -4.71 5.54 -31.74
N VAL A 916 -3.47 5.50 -31.25
CA VAL A 916 -2.56 6.62 -31.02
C VAL A 916 -2.13 7.37 -32.29
N SER A 917 -2.08 6.67 -33.42
CA SER A 917 -1.73 7.27 -34.72
C SER A 917 -2.94 7.70 -35.56
N SER A 918 -4.14 7.24 -35.23
CA SER A 918 -5.40 7.62 -35.89
C SER A 918 -6.09 8.81 -35.21
N ALA A 919 -6.05 8.89 -33.87
CA ALA A 919 -6.69 9.93 -33.07
C ALA A 919 -5.74 10.50 -32.00
N PRO A 920 -5.95 11.73 -31.48
CA PRO A 920 -5.18 12.31 -30.38
C PRO A 920 -5.32 11.47 -29.12
N THR A 921 -4.39 10.54 -28.93
CA THR A 921 -4.37 9.66 -27.77
C THR A 921 -3.21 10.07 -26.87
N ILE A 922 -3.46 10.20 -25.58
CA ILE A 922 -2.41 10.34 -24.58
C ILE A 922 -2.12 8.98 -23.96
N ILE A 923 -0.86 8.53 -24.07
CA ILE A 923 -0.39 7.33 -23.39
C ILE A 923 0.23 7.74 -22.07
N ILE A 924 -0.33 7.24 -20.97
CA ILE A 924 0.06 7.54 -19.61
C ILE A 924 0.74 6.30 -19.00
N GLY A 925 1.77 6.53 -18.20
CA GLY A 925 2.43 5.50 -17.40
C GLY A 925 2.51 5.92 -15.94
N ALA A 926 2.25 5.00 -15.00
CA ALA A 926 2.24 5.28 -13.57
C ALA A 926 2.97 4.19 -12.75
N ASP A 927 3.75 4.60 -11.75
CA ASP A 927 4.46 3.73 -10.79
C ASP A 927 4.48 4.38 -9.39
N VAL A 928 4.54 3.55 -8.35
CA VAL A 928 4.72 3.97 -6.96
C VAL A 928 5.91 3.21 -6.35
N GLU A 929 7.04 3.90 -6.20
CA GLU A 929 8.21 3.30 -5.56
C GLU A 929 8.09 3.39 -4.04
N HIS A 930 7.88 2.25 -3.39
CA HIS A 930 7.98 2.10 -1.93
C HIS A 930 9.45 2.06 -1.46
N PRO A 931 9.76 2.54 -0.24
CA PRO A 931 11.10 2.45 0.34
C PRO A 931 11.52 0.99 0.59
N ARG A 932 12.67 0.60 0.05
CA ARG A 932 13.21 -0.76 0.23
C ARG A 932 13.90 -0.93 1.59
N SER A 933 13.72 -2.08 2.22
CA SER A 933 14.44 -2.45 3.46
C SER A 933 15.90 -2.80 3.18
N GLY A 934 16.79 -1.80 3.29
CA GLY A 934 18.24 -1.95 3.11
C GLY A 934 18.85 -0.78 2.36
N MET A 935 20.06 -0.38 2.74
CA MET A 935 20.75 0.78 2.14
C MET A 935 21.22 0.49 0.71
N GLY A 936 20.60 1.12 -0.31
CA GLY A 936 21.08 1.05 -1.69
C GLY A 936 20.05 1.41 -2.77
N SER A 937 19.76 2.70 -2.94
CA SER A 937 18.86 3.18 -4.01
C SER A 937 19.43 2.92 -5.41
N ARG A 938 18.96 1.85 -6.07
CA ARG A 938 19.25 1.55 -7.47
C ARG A 938 17.98 1.08 -8.21
N PRO A 939 17.34 1.93 -9.03
CA PRO A 939 16.38 1.45 -10.03
C PRO A 939 17.13 0.54 -11.01
N SER A 940 16.75 -0.73 -11.07
CA SER A 940 17.41 -1.74 -11.90
C SER A 940 16.42 -2.83 -12.28
N ILE A 941 15.84 -2.68 -13.46
CA ILE A 941 14.84 -3.56 -14.11
C ILE A 941 15.39 -4.98 -14.42
N ALA A 942 16.65 -5.22 -14.07
CA ALA A 942 17.39 -6.47 -14.15
C ALA A 942 17.84 -7.01 -12.77
N SER A 943 17.25 -6.54 -11.66
CA SER A 943 17.37 -7.24 -10.38
C SER A 943 16.67 -8.61 -10.48
N VAL A 944 17.47 -9.68 -10.40
CA VAL A 944 16.98 -11.06 -10.24
C VAL A 944 15.93 -11.10 -9.11
N PRO A 945 14.87 -11.93 -9.19
CA PRO A 945 13.86 -12.07 -8.14
C PRO A 945 14.43 -12.73 -6.87
N ILE A 946 15.18 -11.94 -6.08
CA ILE A 946 15.73 -12.32 -4.78
C ILE A 946 14.62 -12.16 -3.71
N GLY A 947 13.53 -12.93 -3.88
CA GLY A 947 12.39 -13.05 -2.96
C GLY A 947 11.94 -11.75 -2.30
N ALA A 948 11.71 -10.70 -3.09
CA ALA A 948 11.40 -9.35 -2.59
C ALA A 948 9.92 -9.17 -2.19
N ASP A 949 9.31 -10.23 -1.65
CA ASP A 949 7.97 -10.22 -1.05
C ASP A 949 7.98 -9.20 0.10
N VAL A 950 7.01 -8.27 0.09
CA VAL A 950 7.05 -7.05 0.91
C VAL A 950 6.57 -7.33 2.34
N GLU A 951 7.43 -7.91 3.17
CA GLU A 951 7.28 -7.77 4.62
C GLU A 951 7.30 -6.28 4.97
N HIS A 952 6.14 -5.76 5.37
CA HIS A 952 5.97 -4.36 5.71
C HIS A 952 6.88 -3.96 6.89
N PRO A 953 7.41 -2.74 6.94
CA PRO A 953 8.35 -2.34 7.99
C PRO A 953 7.68 -2.37 9.37
N ARG A 954 8.00 -3.38 10.20
CA ARG A 954 7.63 -3.37 11.63
C ARG A 954 8.18 -2.10 12.29
N SER A 955 7.25 -1.25 12.76
CA SER A 955 7.44 0.13 13.18
C SER A 955 8.63 0.34 14.12
N GLY A 956 9.37 1.44 13.92
CA GLY A 956 10.57 1.77 14.73
C GLY A 956 11.79 2.29 13.98
N MET A 957 11.64 2.66 12.71
CA MET A 957 12.36 3.76 12.05
C MET A 957 11.30 4.62 11.36
N GLY A 958 11.53 5.94 11.24
CA GLY A 958 10.61 6.83 10.51
C GLY A 958 10.42 6.33 9.08
N SER A 959 9.17 6.21 8.64
CA SER A 959 8.89 5.70 7.29
C SER A 959 9.34 6.75 6.27
N ARG A 960 10.37 6.43 5.48
CA ARG A 960 10.65 7.17 4.25
C ARG A 960 9.37 7.19 3.40
N PRO A 961 9.03 8.31 2.73
CA PRO A 961 7.84 8.37 1.89
C PRO A 961 7.93 7.42 0.71
N SER A 962 6.77 7.02 0.18
CA SER A 962 6.72 6.42 -1.17
C SER A 962 6.80 7.55 -2.20
N ILE A 963 7.34 7.26 -3.38
CA ILE A 963 7.43 8.23 -4.48
C ILE A 963 6.49 7.76 -5.59
N ALA A 964 5.43 8.51 -5.84
CA ALA A 964 4.60 8.31 -7.01
C ALA A 964 5.21 9.03 -8.22
N SER A 965 5.04 8.46 -9.40
CA SER A 965 5.30 9.15 -10.66
C SER A 965 4.27 8.79 -11.71
N VAL A 966 3.85 9.81 -12.45
CA VAL A 966 2.98 9.71 -13.62
C VAL A 966 3.70 10.37 -14.79
N VAL A 967 3.72 9.71 -15.94
CA VAL A 967 4.33 10.21 -17.18
C VAL A 967 3.33 10.18 -18.30
N ALA A 968 3.43 11.10 -19.26
CA ALA A 968 2.56 11.12 -20.43
C ALA A 968 3.34 11.38 -21.72
N SER A 969 2.89 10.76 -22.81
CA SER A 969 3.40 10.97 -24.17
C SER A 969 3.05 12.37 -24.68
N LEU A 970 3.95 13.02 -25.44
CA LEU A 970 3.71 14.33 -26.04
C LEU A 970 3.62 14.31 -27.58
N ASP A 971 3.63 13.14 -28.22
CA ASP A 971 3.40 13.01 -29.66
C ASP A 971 2.75 11.66 -30.06
N ARG A 972 2.12 11.64 -31.25
CA ARG A 972 1.50 10.45 -31.87
C ARG A 972 2.46 9.28 -32.16
N TYR A 973 3.75 9.45 -31.88
CA TYR A 973 4.79 8.46 -32.13
C TYR A 973 5.26 7.78 -30.83
N SER A 974 4.73 8.19 -29.66
CA SER A 974 5.23 7.77 -28.35
C SER A 974 6.75 8.01 -28.19
N ALA A 975 7.29 9.06 -28.82
CA ALA A 975 8.74 9.28 -28.89
C ALA A 975 9.26 10.29 -27.86
N LYS A 976 8.42 11.25 -27.43
CA LYS A 976 8.69 12.18 -26.32
C LYS A 976 7.69 11.95 -25.18
N TYR A 977 8.18 12.01 -23.94
CA TYR A 977 7.38 11.92 -22.72
C TYR A 977 7.80 13.00 -21.71
N VAL A 978 6.90 13.38 -20.81
CA VAL A 978 7.22 14.20 -19.63
C VAL A 978 6.65 13.57 -18.36
N ALA A 979 7.14 14.00 -17.20
CA ALA A 979 6.83 13.38 -15.92
C ALA A 979 6.34 14.38 -14.87
N ARG A 980 5.46 13.92 -13.99
CA ARG A 980 5.20 14.50 -12.68
C ARG A 980 5.60 13.47 -11.61
N VAL A 981 6.06 13.96 -10.47
CA VAL A 981 6.60 13.15 -9.36
C VAL A 981 6.17 13.77 -8.04
N ALA A 982 5.83 12.93 -7.05
CA ALA A 982 5.43 13.39 -5.72
C ALA A 982 5.91 12.43 -4.63
N ALA A 983 6.29 12.97 -3.46
CA ALA A 983 6.41 12.18 -2.25
C ALA A 983 5.04 12.07 -1.56
N GLN A 984 4.75 10.88 -1.02
CA GLN A 984 3.47 10.57 -0.38
C GLN A 984 3.62 9.62 0.80
N LYS A 985 2.54 9.47 1.60
CA LYS A 985 2.46 8.42 2.64
C LYS A 985 2.67 7.03 2.00
N ALA A 986 2.96 6.02 2.82
CA ALA A 986 3.23 4.66 2.33
C ALA A 986 1.94 3.90 1.96
N SER A 987 1.25 4.36 0.91
CA SER A 987 0.15 3.65 0.24
C SER A 987 0.49 3.32 -1.22
N SER A 988 -0.27 2.40 -1.82
CA SER A 988 -0.09 1.92 -3.20
C SER A 988 -0.68 2.86 -4.26
N ASP A 989 -1.71 3.61 -3.87
CA ASP A 989 -2.50 4.58 -4.64
C ASP A 989 -1.81 5.95 -4.73
N ILE A 990 -2.05 6.69 -5.81
CA ILE A 990 -1.35 7.96 -6.10
C ILE A 990 -2.13 9.16 -5.54
N GLN A 991 -1.66 9.73 -4.43
CA GLN A 991 -2.43 10.69 -3.63
C GLN A 991 -2.68 12.04 -4.33
N LEU A 992 -1.79 12.48 -5.23
CA LEU A 992 -1.92 13.73 -6.00
C LEU A 992 -2.32 13.51 -7.47
N LEU A 993 -2.85 12.32 -7.80
CA LEU A 993 -3.10 11.91 -9.18
C LEU A 993 -3.90 12.92 -10.02
N PRO A 994 -5.01 13.54 -9.55
CA PRO A 994 -5.78 14.49 -10.36
C PRO A 994 -4.95 15.70 -10.82
N HIS A 995 -4.15 16.26 -9.92
CA HIS A 995 -3.26 17.40 -10.21
C HIS A 995 -2.14 17.01 -11.16
N MET A 996 -1.49 15.86 -10.91
CA MET A 996 -0.43 15.32 -11.78
C MET A 996 -0.95 15.06 -13.19
N LEU A 997 -2.18 14.55 -13.32
CA LEU A 997 -2.85 14.33 -14.61
C LEU A 997 -3.19 15.65 -15.30
N ARG A 998 -3.85 16.60 -14.62
CA ARG A 998 -4.21 17.91 -15.20
C ARG A 998 -3.00 18.58 -15.85
N ASP A 999 -1.88 18.61 -15.15
CA ASP A 999 -0.62 19.16 -15.66
C ASP A 999 -0.08 18.44 -16.91
N LEU A 1000 -0.27 17.12 -17.00
CA LEU A 1000 0.14 16.32 -18.16
C LEU A 1000 -0.83 16.52 -19.35
N PHE A 1001 -2.13 16.70 -19.10
CA PHE A 1001 -3.11 17.11 -20.13
C PHE A 1001 -2.80 18.50 -20.69
N LEU A 1002 -2.44 19.46 -19.83
CA LEU A 1002 -2.00 20.80 -20.24
C LEU A 1002 -0.69 20.74 -21.04
N ALA A 1003 0.29 19.94 -20.61
CA ALA A 1003 1.55 19.75 -21.36
C ALA A 1003 1.33 19.08 -22.73
N TYR A 1004 0.40 18.12 -22.83
CA TYR A 1004 -0.02 17.53 -24.11
C TYR A 1004 -0.65 18.58 -25.03
N TYR A 1005 -1.58 19.38 -24.51
CA TYR A 1005 -2.24 20.44 -25.27
C TYR A 1005 -1.23 21.47 -25.80
N GLN A 1006 -0.31 21.94 -24.94
CA GLN A 1006 0.80 22.83 -25.32
C GLN A 1006 1.73 22.24 -26.39
N SER A 1007 1.88 20.92 -26.44
CA SER A 1007 2.78 20.22 -27.38
C SER A 1007 2.13 19.86 -28.71
N THR A 1008 0.81 19.77 -28.76
CA THR A 1008 0.06 19.22 -29.92
C THR A 1008 -1.00 20.15 -30.49
N ASN A 1009 -1.41 21.18 -29.74
CA ASN A 1009 -2.58 22.04 -30.00
C ASN A 1009 -3.91 21.27 -30.15
N ARG A 1010 -4.03 20.07 -29.57
CA ARG A 1010 -5.29 19.31 -29.44
C ARG A 1010 -5.44 18.82 -28.01
N LYS A 1011 -6.67 18.74 -27.51
CA LYS A 1011 -6.98 17.94 -26.31
C LYS A 1011 -6.89 16.45 -26.71
N PRO A 1012 -6.47 15.54 -25.83
CA PRO A 1012 -6.65 14.11 -26.08
C PRO A 1012 -8.13 13.77 -26.28
N GLU A 1013 -8.43 13.02 -27.33
CA GLU A 1013 -9.75 12.42 -27.57
C GLU A 1013 -9.82 11.02 -26.94
N HIS A 1014 -8.68 10.40 -26.61
CA HIS A 1014 -8.57 9.08 -25.98
C HIS A 1014 -7.44 9.03 -24.94
N VAL A 1015 -7.58 8.17 -23.92
CA VAL A 1015 -6.56 7.93 -22.88
C VAL A 1015 -6.21 6.45 -22.78
N ILE A 1016 -4.93 6.11 -22.76
CA ILE A 1016 -4.44 4.75 -22.49
C ILE A 1016 -3.50 4.81 -21.27
N TYR A 1017 -3.86 4.10 -20.19
CA TYR A 1017 -3.22 4.21 -18.88
C TYR A 1017 -2.53 2.90 -18.47
N TYR A 1018 -1.19 2.91 -18.40
CA TYR A 1018 -0.37 1.75 -18.01
C TYR A 1018 0.16 1.87 -16.57
N ARG A 1019 -0.18 0.94 -15.69
CA ARG A 1019 0.10 1.02 -14.24
C ARG A 1019 1.03 -0.11 -13.74
N ASP A 1020 2.25 0.20 -13.30
CA ASP A 1020 3.18 -0.75 -12.66
C ASP A 1020 2.84 -0.95 -11.17
N GLY A 1021 3.26 -2.09 -10.62
CA GLY A 1021 3.44 -2.31 -9.18
C GLY A 1021 2.22 -2.73 -8.38
N VAL A 1022 1.03 -2.82 -8.99
CA VAL A 1022 -0.22 -3.20 -8.30
C VAL A 1022 -0.32 -4.72 -8.16
N SER A 1023 -0.67 -5.21 -6.97
CA SER A 1023 -0.92 -6.64 -6.77
C SER A 1023 -2.37 -7.02 -7.11
N GLU A 1024 -2.59 -8.27 -7.48
CA GLU A 1024 -3.89 -8.78 -7.95
C GLU A 1024 -5.04 -8.55 -6.95
N GLY A 1025 -4.77 -8.66 -5.65
CA GLY A 1025 -5.73 -8.38 -4.59
C GLY A 1025 -5.96 -6.89 -4.31
N GLN A 1026 -5.51 -5.99 -5.20
CA GLN A 1026 -5.71 -4.54 -5.15
C GLN A 1026 -6.20 -3.99 -6.52
N TYR A 1027 -6.52 -4.87 -7.48
CA TYR A 1027 -6.85 -4.46 -8.84
C TYR A 1027 -8.09 -3.54 -8.88
N TYR A 1028 -9.16 -3.88 -8.15
CA TYR A 1028 -10.39 -3.09 -8.14
C TYR A 1028 -10.26 -1.79 -7.32
N ASP A 1029 -9.62 -1.83 -6.15
CA ASP A 1029 -9.40 -0.64 -5.30
C ASP A 1029 -8.62 0.45 -6.06
N ILE A 1030 -7.54 0.04 -6.74
CA ILE A 1030 -6.71 0.94 -7.54
C ILE A 1030 -7.45 1.39 -8.81
N LEU A 1031 -8.20 0.50 -9.48
CA LEU A 1031 -9.03 0.89 -10.62
C LEU A 1031 -10.03 1.98 -10.23
N GLN A 1032 -10.86 1.75 -9.20
CA GLN A 1032 -11.85 2.73 -8.77
C GLN A 1032 -11.19 4.06 -8.36
N THR A 1033 -10.14 4.00 -7.54
CA THR A 1033 -9.47 5.21 -7.02
C THR A 1033 -8.80 6.02 -8.14
N GLU A 1034 -8.08 5.36 -9.05
CA GLU A 1034 -7.35 6.03 -10.13
C GLU A 1034 -8.27 6.44 -11.30
N MET A 1035 -9.39 5.74 -11.53
CA MET A 1035 -10.44 6.17 -12.47
C MET A 1035 -11.23 7.38 -11.96
N ARG A 1036 -11.62 7.42 -10.67
CA ARG A 1036 -12.20 8.64 -10.06
C ARG A 1036 -11.24 9.83 -10.18
N ALA A 1037 -9.95 9.60 -9.97
CA ALA A 1037 -8.92 10.62 -10.15
C ALA A 1037 -8.73 11.08 -11.62
N LEU A 1038 -8.86 10.18 -12.59
CA LEU A 1038 -8.89 10.49 -14.02
C LEU A 1038 -10.10 11.36 -14.38
N ARG A 1039 -11.32 10.94 -14.02
CA ARG A 1039 -12.55 11.73 -14.26
C ARG A 1039 -12.48 13.11 -13.62
N LYS A 1040 -11.97 13.21 -12.38
CA LYS A 1040 -11.73 14.51 -11.73
C LYS A 1040 -10.72 15.37 -12.50
N ALA A 1041 -9.62 14.78 -12.98
CA ALA A 1041 -8.65 15.49 -13.83
C ALA A 1041 -9.25 15.95 -15.17
N PHE A 1042 -10.28 15.27 -15.69
CA PHE A 1042 -10.97 15.67 -16.92
C PHE A 1042 -11.92 16.84 -16.66
N LYS A 1043 -12.80 16.76 -15.63
CA LYS A 1043 -13.64 17.90 -15.19
C LYS A 1043 -12.77 19.15 -14.90
N MET A 1044 -11.57 18.99 -14.32
CA MET A 1044 -10.57 20.07 -14.12
C MET A 1044 -9.96 20.70 -15.40
N ILE A 1045 -10.30 20.23 -16.60
CA ILE A 1045 -9.90 20.79 -17.91
C ILE A 1045 -11.08 21.42 -18.65
N SER A 1046 -12.30 20.91 -18.44
CA SER A 1046 -13.59 21.39 -18.94
C SER A 1046 -14.68 20.48 -18.38
N ASP A 1047 -15.84 21.02 -18.00
CA ASP A 1047 -16.89 20.24 -17.33
C ASP A 1047 -17.41 19.09 -18.22
N GLY A 1048 -17.72 19.39 -19.49
CA GLY A 1048 -18.13 18.41 -20.52
C GLY A 1048 -16.98 17.66 -21.21
N TYR A 1049 -15.74 17.68 -20.69
CA TYR A 1049 -14.63 16.93 -21.27
C TYR A 1049 -14.49 15.58 -20.55
N ASN A 1050 -14.82 14.48 -21.25
CA ASN A 1050 -14.84 13.13 -20.66
C ASN A 1050 -14.32 12.07 -21.66
N PRO A 1051 -13.01 12.03 -21.98
CA PRO A 1051 -12.47 11.09 -22.95
C PRO A 1051 -12.53 9.62 -22.47
N PRO A 1052 -12.74 8.65 -23.38
CA PRO A 1052 -12.68 7.22 -23.08
C PRO A 1052 -11.27 6.74 -22.66
N VAL A 1053 -11.25 5.81 -21.70
CA VAL A 1053 -10.04 5.29 -21.04
C VAL A 1053 -9.88 3.78 -21.26
N THR A 1054 -8.66 3.36 -21.61
CA THR A 1054 -8.19 1.97 -21.49
C THR A 1054 -7.25 1.86 -20.30
N PHE A 1055 -7.57 1.03 -19.30
CA PHE A 1055 -6.81 0.89 -18.04
C PHE A 1055 -6.10 -0.47 -17.98
N ILE A 1056 -4.76 -0.45 -17.97
CA ILE A 1056 -3.91 -1.64 -18.14
C ILE A 1056 -2.93 -1.76 -16.97
N ILE A 1057 -3.10 -2.77 -16.12
CA ILE A 1057 -2.09 -3.17 -15.14
C ILE A 1057 -0.91 -3.81 -15.87
N VAL A 1058 0.30 -3.46 -15.45
CA VAL A 1058 1.58 -3.95 -15.99
C VAL A 1058 2.37 -4.63 -14.89
N ASN A 1059 2.48 -5.96 -14.93
CA ASN A 1059 3.11 -6.75 -13.88
C ASN A 1059 4.33 -7.52 -14.39
N LYS A 1060 5.54 -7.09 -13.99
CA LYS A 1060 6.80 -7.82 -14.29
C LYS A 1060 7.28 -8.72 -13.14
N ARG A 1061 6.80 -8.52 -11.91
CA ARG A 1061 7.32 -9.15 -10.70
C ARG A 1061 6.64 -10.49 -10.39
N HIS A 1062 6.60 -11.40 -11.38
CA HIS A 1062 5.96 -12.71 -11.27
C HIS A 1062 6.92 -13.89 -11.55
N HIS A 1063 6.42 -15.09 -11.30
CA HIS A 1063 7.19 -16.34 -11.37
C HIS A 1063 6.97 -17.16 -12.65
N MET A 1064 6.11 -16.72 -13.57
CA MET A 1064 5.90 -17.40 -14.85
C MET A 1064 7.15 -17.34 -15.75
N ARG A 1065 7.56 -18.51 -16.25
CA ARG A 1065 8.63 -18.72 -17.24
C ARG A 1065 8.11 -19.66 -18.32
N ALA A 1066 8.48 -19.40 -19.57
CA ALA A 1066 8.22 -20.30 -20.69
C ALA A 1066 9.52 -20.71 -21.38
N PHE A 1067 9.50 -21.90 -21.98
CA PHE A 1067 10.60 -22.58 -22.63
C PHE A 1067 10.12 -23.05 -24.02
N PRO A 1068 10.80 -22.72 -25.13
CA PRO A 1068 10.40 -23.18 -26.46
C PRO A 1068 10.45 -24.71 -26.55
N ALA A 1069 9.34 -25.35 -26.91
CA ALA A 1069 9.29 -26.80 -27.10
C ALA A 1069 10.14 -27.24 -28.31
N ASN A 1070 10.30 -26.36 -29.30
CA ASN A 1070 11.06 -26.58 -30.52
C ASN A 1070 12.17 -25.52 -30.68
N SER A 1071 13.39 -25.94 -31.06
CA SER A 1071 14.52 -25.02 -31.27
C SER A 1071 14.29 -23.99 -32.39
N ARG A 1072 13.32 -24.22 -33.29
CA ARG A 1072 12.89 -23.29 -34.35
C ARG A 1072 12.14 -22.06 -33.81
N ASP A 1073 11.63 -22.16 -32.58
CA ASP A 1073 10.80 -21.15 -31.90
C ASP A 1073 11.60 -20.45 -30.77
N ALA A 1074 12.90 -20.73 -30.69
CA ALA A 1074 13.84 -20.18 -29.71
C ALA A 1074 14.78 -19.11 -30.32
N ASP A 1075 15.30 -18.22 -29.48
CA ASP A 1075 16.37 -17.31 -29.82
C ASP A 1075 17.76 -17.99 -29.77
N ARG A 1076 18.82 -17.27 -30.16
CA ARG A 1076 20.21 -17.78 -30.20
C ARG A 1076 20.76 -18.30 -28.84
N LYS A 1077 20.05 -18.08 -27.73
CA LYS A 1077 20.40 -18.53 -26.37
C LYS A 1077 19.41 -19.54 -25.80
N GLY A 1078 18.43 -19.99 -26.59
CA GLY A 1078 17.37 -20.89 -26.16
C GLY A 1078 16.21 -20.20 -25.44
N ASN A 1079 16.12 -18.86 -25.45
CA ASN A 1079 14.98 -18.14 -24.87
C ASN A 1079 13.79 -18.12 -25.84
N VAL A 1080 12.59 -17.85 -25.32
CA VAL A 1080 11.42 -17.49 -26.15
C VAL A 1080 11.73 -16.25 -26.99
N ASN A 1081 11.30 -16.26 -28.26
CA ASN A 1081 11.54 -15.16 -29.19
C ASN A 1081 10.77 -13.89 -28.80
N PRO A 1082 11.31 -12.68 -29.09
CA PRO A 1082 10.60 -11.43 -28.84
C PRO A 1082 9.33 -11.33 -29.70
N GLY A 1083 8.28 -10.72 -29.15
CA GLY A 1083 6.97 -10.63 -29.78
C GLY A 1083 6.05 -11.82 -29.49
N THR A 1084 6.54 -12.84 -28.76
CA THR A 1084 5.70 -13.97 -28.34
C THR A 1084 4.71 -13.55 -27.26
N VAL A 1085 3.42 -13.76 -27.51
CA VAL A 1085 2.29 -13.56 -26.62
C VAL A 1085 1.73 -14.92 -26.18
N ILE A 1086 1.35 -15.04 -24.91
CA ILE A 1086 0.52 -16.11 -24.39
C ILE A 1086 -0.73 -15.47 -23.77
N ASP A 1087 -1.87 -15.71 -24.41
CA ASP A 1087 -3.20 -15.17 -24.06
C ASP A 1087 -4.28 -16.27 -24.06
N THR A 1088 -3.86 -17.53 -23.93
CA THR A 1088 -4.74 -18.72 -23.82
C THR A 1088 -4.12 -19.76 -22.88
N GLY A 1089 -4.94 -20.66 -22.34
CA GLY A 1089 -4.53 -21.90 -21.67
C GLY A 1089 -3.77 -21.80 -20.33
N ILE A 1090 -3.23 -20.63 -19.97
CA ILE A 1090 -2.57 -20.34 -18.67
C ILE A 1090 -2.89 -18.94 -18.12
N VAL A 1091 -3.82 -18.24 -18.78
CA VAL A 1091 -4.45 -16.99 -18.34
C VAL A 1091 -5.85 -17.31 -17.82
N ASP A 1092 -6.52 -16.34 -17.21
CA ASP A 1092 -7.89 -16.49 -16.74
C ASP A 1092 -8.88 -16.47 -17.93
N SER A 1093 -9.86 -17.37 -17.97
CA SER A 1093 -10.85 -17.42 -19.06
C SER A 1093 -11.84 -16.25 -19.04
N HIS A 1094 -11.91 -15.49 -17.94
CA HIS A 1094 -12.89 -14.43 -17.72
C HIS A 1094 -12.26 -13.02 -17.64
N ARG A 1095 -10.94 -12.91 -17.86
CA ARG A 1095 -10.21 -11.63 -17.82
C ARG A 1095 -9.45 -11.42 -19.12
N PHE A 1096 -9.37 -10.17 -19.59
CA PHE A 1096 -8.46 -9.86 -20.69
C PHE A 1096 -7.02 -9.65 -20.17
N ASP A 1097 -6.34 -10.77 -19.93
CA ASP A 1097 -4.94 -10.79 -19.48
C ASP A 1097 -4.02 -11.59 -20.43
N PHE A 1098 -2.76 -11.15 -20.55
CA PHE A 1098 -1.78 -11.78 -21.44
C PHE A 1098 -0.33 -11.60 -20.98
N PHE A 1099 0.52 -12.57 -21.35
CA PHE A 1099 1.96 -12.51 -21.12
C PHE A 1099 2.71 -12.21 -22.42
N LEU A 1100 3.48 -11.12 -22.46
CA LEU A 1100 4.24 -10.69 -23.63
C LEU A 1100 5.77 -10.74 -23.39
N TYR A 1101 6.47 -11.47 -24.25
CA TYR A 1101 7.93 -11.47 -24.36
C TYR A 1101 8.43 -10.27 -25.19
N GLY A 1102 8.45 -9.08 -24.59
CA GLY A 1102 8.87 -7.86 -25.31
C GLY A 1102 10.34 -7.83 -25.80
N HIS A 1103 11.22 -8.71 -25.30
CA HIS A 1103 12.68 -8.63 -25.54
C HIS A 1103 13.39 -9.99 -25.53
N SER A 1104 14.58 -10.05 -26.17
CA SER A 1104 15.52 -11.18 -26.06
C SER A 1104 16.42 -10.99 -24.83
N GLY A 1105 16.49 -12.03 -23.99
CA GLY A 1105 17.27 -12.06 -22.77
C GLY A 1105 18.76 -11.84 -23.02
N ILE A 1106 19.36 -10.86 -22.35
CA ILE A 1106 20.82 -10.63 -22.45
C ILE A 1106 21.57 -11.78 -21.77
N GLN A 1107 21.06 -12.26 -20.64
CA GLN A 1107 21.66 -13.28 -19.78
C GLN A 1107 20.55 -13.98 -18.99
N GLY A 1108 20.73 -15.28 -18.69
CA GLY A 1108 19.73 -16.09 -17.97
C GLY A 1108 18.51 -16.47 -18.83
N THR A 1109 17.39 -16.69 -18.15
CA THR A 1109 16.08 -17.01 -18.74
C THR A 1109 15.23 -15.74 -18.83
N SER A 1110 14.60 -15.48 -19.98
CA SER A 1110 13.69 -14.36 -20.19
C SER A 1110 12.48 -14.44 -19.25
N VAL A 1111 12.09 -13.28 -18.74
CA VAL A 1111 10.83 -13.07 -18.02
C VAL A 1111 9.91 -12.25 -18.93
N PRO A 1112 8.70 -12.73 -19.27
CA PRO A 1112 7.70 -11.91 -19.97
C PRO A 1112 7.14 -10.87 -19.01
N CYS A 1113 6.48 -9.84 -19.52
CA CYS A 1113 5.61 -9.01 -18.67
C CYS A 1113 4.18 -9.51 -18.78
N HIS A 1114 3.49 -9.56 -17.65
CA HIS A 1114 2.05 -9.78 -17.58
C HIS A 1114 1.35 -8.44 -17.77
N TYR A 1115 0.25 -8.46 -18.51
CA TYR A 1115 -0.63 -7.31 -18.71
C TYR A 1115 -2.05 -7.75 -18.41
N THR A 1116 -2.81 -6.95 -17.67
CA THR A 1116 -4.23 -7.20 -17.40
C THR A 1116 -4.98 -5.92 -17.72
N VAL A 1117 -5.89 -5.97 -18.70
CA VAL A 1117 -6.82 -4.85 -18.94
C VAL A 1117 -7.96 -4.98 -17.93
N LEU A 1118 -8.16 -3.94 -17.13
CA LEU A 1118 -9.21 -3.91 -16.10
C LEU A 1118 -10.46 -3.15 -16.55
N HIS A 1119 -10.32 -2.26 -17.54
CA HIS A 1119 -11.39 -1.43 -18.07
C HIS A 1119 -11.01 -0.94 -19.47
N ASP A 1120 -11.95 -0.92 -20.43
CA ASP A 1120 -11.69 -0.36 -21.76
C ASP A 1120 -12.93 0.26 -22.45
N GLU A 1121 -13.04 1.58 -22.34
CA GLU A 1121 -14.06 2.37 -23.05
C GLU A 1121 -13.68 2.65 -24.51
N ASN A 1122 -12.41 2.48 -24.89
CA ASN A 1122 -11.96 2.67 -26.26
C ASN A 1122 -12.29 1.46 -27.16
N LYS A 1123 -12.75 0.34 -26.56
CA LYS A 1123 -13.17 -0.89 -27.25
C LYS A 1123 -12.11 -1.40 -28.23
N MET A 1124 -10.86 -1.39 -27.78
CA MET A 1124 -9.69 -1.86 -28.53
C MET A 1124 -9.73 -3.38 -28.66
N SER A 1125 -9.41 -3.91 -29.86
CA SER A 1125 -9.30 -5.35 -30.03
C SER A 1125 -8.14 -5.92 -29.21
N ALA A 1126 -8.21 -7.20 -28.86
CA ALA A 1126 -7.11 -7.88 -28.17
C ALA A 1126 -5.79 -7.78 -28.96
N GLU A 1127 -5.87 -7.84 -30.30
CA GLU A 1127 -4.71 -7.70 -31.18
C GLU A 1127 -4.14 -6.28 -31.14
N ASP A 1128 -4.98 -5.24 -31.06
CA ASP A 1128 -4.54 -3.85 -30.96
C ASP A 1128 -3.84 -3.54 -29.64
N VAL A 1129 -4.39 -3.99 -28.51
CA VAL A 1129 -3.76 -3.79 -27.20
C VAL A 1129 -2.42 -4.52 -27.11
N GLN A 1130 -2.35 -5.76 -27.58
CA GLN A 1130 -1.11 -6.55 -27.61
C GLN A 1130 -0.06 -5.92 -28.54
N ARG A 1131 -0.47 -5.54 -29.76
CA ARG A 1131 0.38 -4.91 -30.78
C ARG A 1131 0.91 -3.56 -30.33
N LEU A 1132 0.05 -2.68 -29.81
CA LEU A 1132 0.44 -1.41 -29.19
C LEU A 1132 1.46 -1.64 -28.08
N THR A 1133 1.16 -2.52 -27.14
CA THR A 1133 2.02 -2.81 -25.99
C THR A 1133 3.40 -3.34 -26.41
N TYR A 1134 3.47 -4.15 -27.46
CA TYR A 1134 4.74 -4.63 -28.01
C TYR A 1134 5.49 -3.55 -28.80
N HIS A 1135 4.80 -2.77 -29.64
CA HIS A 1135 5.41 -1.68 -30.41
C HIS A 1135 5.97 -0.58 -29.49
N LEU A 1136 5.27 -0.26 -28.39
CA LEU A 1136 5.80 0.61 -27.33
C LEU A 1136 7.11 0.09 -26.73
N GLY A 1137 7.38 -1.22 -26.77
CA GLY A 1137 8.68 -1.78 -26.39
C GLY A 1137 9.87 -1.24 -27.20
N TYR A 1138 9.64 -0.75 -28.42
CA TYR A 1138 10.65 -0.21 -29.32
C TYR A 1138 10.86 1.31 -29.21
N THR A 1139 9.98 2.06 -28.53
CA THR A 1139 10.08 3.52 -28.37
C THR A 1139 10.98 3.95 -27.20
N PHE A 1140 11.64 3.01 -26.51
CA PHE A 1140 12.48 3.26 -25.34
C PHE A 1140 13.83 3.92 -25.69
N ALA A 1141 13.89 5.24 -25.63
CA ALA A 1141 14.95 6.07 -26.21
C ALA A 1141 16.37 5.92 -25.58
N ARG A 1142 16.59 5.03 -24.61
CA ARG A 1142 17.87 4.85 -23.90
C ARG A 1142 18.81 3.82 -24.54
N CYS A 1143 18.33 3.01 -25.49
CA CYS A 1143 19.11 1.98 -26.19
C CYS A 1143 18.46 1.57 -27.53
N THR A 1144 19.21 0.89 -28.40
CA THR A 1144 18.69 0.29 -29.64
C THR A 1144 18.23 -1.16 -29.44
N ARG A 1145 17.31 -1.35 -28.50
CA ARG A 1145 16.73 -2.65 -28.15
C ARG A 1145 15.28 -2.47 -27.76
N SER A 1146 14.45 -3.46 -28.07
CA SER A 1146 13.15 -3.59 -27.43
C SER A 1146 13.32 -3.87 -25.93
N VAL A 1147 12.46 -3.28 -25.11
CA VAL A 1147 12.40 -3.52 -23.67
C VAL A 1147 11.36 -4.57 -23.29
N SER A 1148 11.49 -5.12 -22.08
CA SER A 1148 10.64 -6.21 -21.57
C SER A 1148 9.28 -5.73 -21.03
N PHE A 1149 8.87 -4.51 -21.32
CA PHE A 1149 7.96 -3.72 -20.48
C PHE A 1149 7.45 -2.51 -21.27
N ALA A 1150 6.18 -2.11 -21.11
CA ALA A 1150 5.66 -0.94 -21.80
C ALA A 1150 6.48 0.32 -21.47
N THR A 1151 7.00 1.00 -22.50
CA THR A 1151 7.80 2.22 -22.36
C THR A 1151 7.19 3.32 -21.46
N PRO A 1152 5.88 3.65 -21.49
CA PRO A 1152 5.28 4.57 -20.52
C PRO A 1152 5.52 4.15 -19.06
N ALA A 1153 5.16 2.93 -18.68
CA ALA A 1153 5.39 2.42 -17.32
C ALA A 1153 6.89 2.33 -16.97
N TYR A 1154 7.76 2.00 -17.95
CA TYR A 1154 9.21 2.04 -17.77
C TYR A 1154 9.70 3.47 -17.42
N TYR A 1155 9.19 4.49 -18.13
CA TYR A 1155 9.54 5.88 -17.85
C TYR A 1155 9.03 6.36 -16.48
N ALA A 1156 7.83 5.95 -16.06
CA ALA A 1156 7.34 6.21 -14.70
C ALA A 1156 8.28 5.63 -13.62
N HIS A 1157 8.69 4.36 -13.77
CA HIS A 1157 9.65 3.74 -12.85
C HIS A 1157 11.02 4.43 -12.82
N LEU A 1158 11.47 4.97 -13.96
CA LEU A 1158 12.72 5.76 -14.03
C LEU A 1158 12.58 7.17 -13.45
N ALA A 1159 11.38 7.75 -13.48
CA ALA A 1159 11.08 9.06 -12.90
C ALA A 1159 10.90 8.97 -11.38
N ALA A 1160 10.14 7.99 -10.86
CA ALA A 1160 10.06 7.70 -9.43
C ALA A 1160 11.45 7.38 -8.83
N GLY A 1161 12.20 6.48 -9.48
CA GLY A 1161 13.59 6.15 -9.11
C GLY A 1161 14.61 7.28 -9.34
N ARG A 1162 14.21 8.41 -9.96
CA ARG A 1162 15.00 9.66 -9.99
C ARG A 1162 14.60 10.59 -8.85
N ALA A 1163 13.30 10.83 -8.67
CA ALA A 1163 12.76 11.70 -7.63
C ALA A 1163 13.07 11.18 -6.21
N ARG A 1164 13.38 9.89 -6.05
CA ARG A 1164 14.00 9.35 -4.83
C ARG A 1164 15.23 10.13 -4.34
N PHE A 1165 16.00 10.76 -5.25
CA PHE A 1165 17.18 11.58 -4.91
C PHE A 1165 16.85 13.03 -4.54
N PHE A 1166 15.57 13.45 -4.65
CA PHE A 1166 15.09 14.78 -4.27
C PHE A 1166 14.66 14.83 -2.80
N LEU A 1167 14.57 13.67 -2.14
CA LEU A 1167 14.41 13.58 -0.68
C LEU A 1167 15.70 14.06 0.00
N ASN A 1168 15.59 15.14 0.76
CA ASN A 1168 16.64 15.66 1.60
C ASN A 1168 16.60 14.92 2.95
N GLU A 1169 17.42 13.87 3.08
CA GLU A 1169 17.56 13.14 4.33
C GLU A 1169 18.43 13.94 5.31
N GLY A 1170 17.77 14.62 6.26
CA GLY A 1170 18.44 15.30 7.37
C GLY A 1170 19.45 14.36 8.05
N SER A 1171 20.67 14.85 8.24
CA SER A 1171 21.85 14.04 8.59
C SER A 1171 21.59 13.06 9.74
N ASP A 1172 21.97 11.78 9.53
CA ASP A 1172 21.71 10.61 10.38
C ASP A 1172 22.51 10.66 11.71
N GLY A 1173 22.22 11.70 12.51
CA GLY A 1173 23.09 12.32 13.50
C GLY A 1173 22.93 11.85 14.95
N ALA A 1174 22.14 10.80 15.21
CA ALA A 1174 21.94 10.24 16.55
C ALA A 1174 21.98 8.70 16.55
N SER A 1175 23.15 8.12 16.81
CA SER A 1175 23.27 6.68 17.11
C SER A 1175 24.53 6.26 17.89
N THR A 1176 25.17 7.20 18.59
CA THR A 1176 25.84 6.90 19.87
C THR A 1176 24.81 6.96 21.00
N VAL A 1177 25.03 6.22 22.09
CA VAL A 1177 24.07 6.14 23.21
C VAL A 1177 24.28 7.35 24.13
N GLY A 1178 23.73 8.50 23.75
CA GLY A 1178 23.98 9.76 24.48
C GLY A 1178 23.02 10.94 24.24
N SER A 1179 22.20 10.94 23.18
CA SER A 1179 21.19 11.98 22.95
C SER A 1179 19.93 11.43 22.29
N PHE A 1180 18.76 11.69 22.87
CA PHE A 1180 17.45 11.33 22.31
C PHE A 1180 16.44 12.43 22.68
N ASN A 1181 15.97 13.21 21.71
CA ASN A 1181 14.69 13.95 21.77
C ASN A 1181 14.36 14.58 20.40
N SER A 1182 13.85 13.75 19.48
CA SER A 1182 13.00 14.16 18.36
C SER A 1182 12.39 12.92 17.71
N SER A 1183 11.07 12.89 17.57
CA SER A 1183 10.29 11.79 16.97
C SER A 1183 9.68 12.15 15.62
N SER A 1184 9.94 13.36 15.11
CA SER A 1184 9.61 13.81 13.76
C SER A 1184 10.72 13.44 12.77
N SER A 1185 10.40 12.61 11.77
CA SER A 1185 11.30 12.35 10.65
C SER A 1185 11.06 13.38 9.54
N ASN A 1186 11.71 14.54 9.64
CA ASN A 1186 11.67 15.60 8.63
C ASN A 1186 12.36 15.14 7.34
N PHE A 1187 11.61 14.46 6.47
CA PHE A 1187 11.96 14.24 5.07
C PHE A 1187 11.38 15.39 4.25
N ASP A 1188 12.24 16.33 3.85
CA ASP A 1188 11.89 17.36 2.88
C ASP A 1188 12.01 16.76 1.45
N PHE A 1189 11.06 17.09 0.57
CA PHE A 1189 11.03 16.63 -0.82
C PHE A 1189 11.09 17.86 -1.73
N THR A 1190 12.28 18.14 -2.27
CA THR A 1190 12.44 19.30 -3.16
C THR A 1190 11.76 19.03 -4.50
N GLU A 1191 10.93 19.97 -4.97
CA GLU A 1191 10.25 19.84 -6.26
C GLU A 1191 11.23 19.86 -7.44
N LEU A 1192 10.77 19.35 -8.59
CA LEU A 1192 11.49 19.42 -9.86
C LEU A 1192 11.46 20.86 -10.41
N HIS A 1193 12.61 21.39 -10.79
CA HIS A 1193 12.75 22.75 -11.31
C HIS A 1193 11.89 22.98 -12.57
N GLU A 1194 11.25 24.15 -12.70
CA GLU A 1194 10.29 24.48 -13.77
C GLU A 1194 10.82 24.15 -15.18
N ASP A 1195 12.02 24.65 -15.52
CA ASP A 1195 12.73 24.41 -16.78
C ASP A 1195 12.85 22.91 -17.17
N LEU A 1196 12.72 21.99 -16.20
CA LEU A 1196 12.84 20.56 -16.38
C LEU A 1196 11.50 19.80 -16.33
N LYS A 1197 10.39 20.43 -15.91
CA LYS A 1197 9.06 19.79 -15.83
C LYS A 1197 8.59 19.25 -17.19
N ASN A 1198 8.95 19.92 -18.28
CA ASN A 1198 8.61 19.49 -19.64
C ASN A 1198 9.81 18.87 -20.40
N CYS A 1199 10.82 18.35 -19.69
CA CYS A 1199 11.99 17.67 -20.24
C CYS A 1199 12.06 16.18 -19.80
N MET A 1200 12.71 15.32 -20.60
CA MET A 1200 12.97 13.92 -20.23
C MET A 1200 14.13 13.75 -19.23
N PHE A 1201 14.09 14.47 -18.10
CA PHE A 1201 15.20 14.55 -17.13
C PHE A 1201 15.64 13.17 -16.61
N PHE A 1202 14.69 12.24 -16.43
CA PHE A 1202 14.84 10.89 -15.87
C PHE A 1202 15.73 9.92 -16.70
N ILE A 1203 16.07 10.27 -17.94
CA ILE A 1203 16.86 9.47 -18.91
C ILE A 1203 18.34 9.25 -18.54
#